data_AF-A0A1J5LY60-F1
#
_entry.id   AF-A0A1J5LY60-F1
#
_cell.length_a   1.000
_cell.length_b   1.000
_cell.length_c   1.000
_cell.angle_alpha   90.00
_cell.angle_beta   90.00
_cell.angle_gamma   90.00
#
_symmetry.space_group_name_H-M   'P 1'
#
loop_
_entity.id
_entity.type
_entity.pdbx_description
1 polymer ?
#
loop_
_entity_poly.entity_id
_entity_poly.type
_entity_poly.pdbx_seq_one_letter_code
_entity_poly.pdbx_strand_id
1 'polypeptide(L)'
;MVRWPLKTGRFFLGRGCPKIALCLLALPAGIVPKDARVLHARAQSYERLGDHERGAELRARRLRSLLPSYIKRKNFVEILKIMAELERTYRSGQYQAGRLIAQQLVSEVGRKRILDCALKARQRFKESAFLTHLIALCRAMDNDYHLANRSLVHEIAHPFDAPEALVARRFKLLQTTWRAVDQIAREQMDWANEGGGYRRLFNSAEESPRVPSTEQGHDKAFVAKTDYKAEKQFLSFKEHSLQGRDREEYLRICDTEFTAANTLAGRLRAVEEMLRTGIRHVPDYTTSYDLARLRLSSLDEELTWLLSEEAVAQDATGTVLNLCSWLNLARRLSMSAIETQIIEHLQSLSERDALLFAMWPAPAAIVQTEAYGDSAAHIAERLERIAPKINRDMQFYFRWAMTARAYEKADSFFASLPKNMQRRHGLLYYANILQRQGRFKEALVIVGEVHGQILSNPSALNGFTNYSLIKRAGELRFLIETAKIFTSVSQPRDPKGVVLIAPRNTDHLRRYPLMVLLEFKKRGWAVVPIVEGLLPRELTGDAAIDVMNGAISPTIRLRKTAREVMPDVTDFHVDIRSGSIRWGDIDLSHPVWEDAAINRRRYSINYDCPELQRYLGGLADWTRSMARVLQYARAHQRQSGRPVANISQFNCRLPDSLFRAYCDVHGDPEMFFHLAAANGYQNYFTNFATNVSQRFVLRNMTRSPHVRTPSFPIPENFERYYQQRQEQLPQIMERFAPITKVKRSTEGTSGRPPEADALDLRIQEWRARGGKVACAFGKVVCDIGAPFDGGPGHSSMKDWINHCIRAVQGSDTLLLIKPHPHELNNQIATFPTEYFRDLIDEPLGENAVFLGHRWFDIHDMKDRMDLGLIYNGTTTVELGLLGIPCVLAGHYAPIDYPIGHFQPASREEFEACLRFEKTAEVAPDLVERAAVWLDYMANDNFTQSYRFHARPVTNKVLYPPYWFKEDLDSYRAGQAPAVAELIGRALGERSEPGAAPVMAVASL
;
A
#
# COMPACT_ATOMS: atom_id res chain seq x y z
N MET A 1 -32.38 20.20 -52.25
CA MET A 1 -32.95 18.84 -52.12
C MET A 1 -33.02 18.29 -50.69
N VAL A 2 -32.10 18.61 -49.75
CA VAL A 2 -32.10 18.00 -48.39
C VAL A 2 -32.95 18.73 -47.34
N ARG A 3 -33.12 20.06 -47.47
CA ARG A 3 -33.66 20.93 -46.41
C ARG A 3 -35.15 20.72 -46.13
N TRP A 4 -35.96 20.55 -47.19
CA TRP A 4 -37.40 20.35 -47.09
C TRP A 4 -37.75 18.97 -46.49
N PRO A 5 -37.24 17.83 -47.00
CA PRO A 5 -37.54 16.51 -46.41
C PRO A 5 -37.07 16.36 -44.95
N LEU A 6 -35.94 16.97 -44.57
CA LEU A 6 -35.49 16.97 -43.18
C LEU A 6 -36.40 17.78 -42.25
N LYS A 7 -36.93 18.92 -42.69
CA LYS A 7 -37.87 19.75 -41.91
C LYS A 7 -39.21 19.03 -41.77
N THR A 8 -39.72 18.45 -42.85
CA THR A 8 -40.98 17.69 -42.87
C THR A 8 -40.88 16.40 -42.05
N GLY A 9 -39.78 15.65 -42.16
CA GLY A 9 -39.55 14.45 -41.34
C GLY A 9 -39.50 14.76 -39.83
N ARG A 10 -38.87 15.86 -39.43
CA ARG A 10 -38.88 16.32 -38.01
C ARG A 10 -40.27 16.74 -37.54
N PHE A 11 -41.06 17.37 -38.41
CA PHE A 11 -42.44 17.75 -38.11
C PHE A 11 -43.30 16.51 -37.80
N PHE A 12 -43.25 15.48 -38.65
CA PHE A 12 -43.98 14.23 -38.41
C PHE A 12 -43.47 13.46 -37.18
N LEU A 13 -42.17 13.52 -36.92
CA LEU A 13 -41.62 12.98 -35.67
C LEU A 13 -42.19 13.72 -34.45
N GLY A 14 -42.29 15.05 -34.48
CA GLY A 14 -42.90 15.86 -33.40
C GLY A 14 -44.38 15.52 -33.14
N ARG A 15 -45.12 15.14 -34.19
CA ARG A 15 -46.54 14.72 -34.14
C ARG A 15 -46.75 13.25 -33.73
N GLY A 16 -45.71 12.50 -33.42
CA GLY A 16 -45.83 11.10 -33.02
C GLY A 16 -45.99 10.11 -34.19
N CYS A 17 -45.59 10.48 -35.42
CA CYS A 17 -45.66 9.63 -36.60
C CYS A 17 -44.26 9.15 -37.08
N PRO A 18 -43.56 8.28 -36.32
CA PRO A 18 -42.16 7.93 -36.60
C PRO A 18 -41.95 7.13 -37.90
N LYS A 19 -42.95 6.35 -38.36
CA LYS A 19 -42.87 5.64 -39.66
C LYS A 19 -42.79 6.60 -40.84
N ILE A 20 -43.70 7.60 -40.87
CA ILE A 20 -43.73 8.65 -41.90
C ILE A 20 -42.45 9.50 -41.86
N ALA A 21 -41.99 9.83 -40.64
CA ALA A 21 -40.72 10.52 -40.46
C ALA A 21 -39.54 9.75 -41.07
N LEU A 22 -39.44 8.43 -40.86
CA LEU A 22 -38.38 7.61 -41.47
C LEU A 22 -38.40 7.60 -42.99
N CYS A 23 -39.57 7.45 -43.60
CA CYS A 23 -39.72 7.47 -45.07
C CYS A 23 -39.22 8.81 -45.65
N LEU A 24 -39.62 9.93 -45.05
CA LEU A 24 -39.19 11.26 -45.48
C LEU A 24 -37.70 11.53 -45.22
N LEU A 25 -37.13 10.91 -44.19
CA LEU A 25 -35.72 11.02 -43.84
C LEU A 25 -34.80 10.09 -44.66
N ALA A 26 -35.35 9.17 -45.45
CA ALA A 26 -34.58 8.26 -46.31
C ALA A 26 -33.81 9.02 -47.39
N LEU A 27 -34.45 9.99 -48.05
CA LEU A 27 -33.83 10.80 -49.10
C LEU A 27 -32.65 11.67 -48.57
N PRO A 28 -32.79 12.45 -47.48
CA PRO A 28 -31.66 13.10 -46.81
C PRO A 28 -30.54 12.15 -46.40
N ALA A 29 -30.88 10.94 -45.94
CA ALA A 29 -29.89 9.96 -45.52
C ALA A 29 -29.10 9.36 -46.67
N GLY A 30 -29.67 9.26 -47.87
CA GLY A 30 -28.94 8.86 -49.08
C GLY A 30 -27.97 9.92 -49.57
N ILE A 31 -28.35 11.20 -49.48
CA ILE A 31 -27.55 12.32 -50.02
C ILE A 31 -26.48 12.80 -49.03
N VAL A 32 -26.81 12.91 -47.74
CA VAL A 32 -25.88 13.36 -46.67
C VAL A 32 -25.88 12.38 -45.48
N PRO A 33 -25.40 11.14 -45.66
CA PRO A 33 -25.49 10.07 -44.67
C PRO A 33 -24.78 10.36 -43.33
N LYS A 34 -23.86 11.33 -43.32
CA LYS A 34 -23.08 11.74 -42.14
C LYS A 34 -23.58 13.04 -41.49
N ASP A 35 -24.64 13.67 -42.01
CA ASP A 35 -25.17 14.91 -41.41
C ASP A 35 -25.80 14.62 -40.04
N ALA A 36 -25.31 15.32 -39.01
CA ALA A 36 -25.72 15.10 -37.62
C ALA A 36 -27.21 15.35 -37.37
N ARG A 37 -27.86 16.22 -38.16
CA ARG A 37 -29.29 16.55 -38.04
C ARG A 37 -30.16 15.44 -38.59
N VAL A 38 -29.72 14.81 -39.69
CA VAL A 38 -30.38 13.65 -40.32
C VAL A 38 -30.25 12.42 -39.42
N LEU A 39 -29.03 12.13 -38.95
CA LEU A 39 -28.78 11.02 -38.03
C LEU A 39 -29.60 11.15 -36.73
N HIS A 40 -29.73 12.37 -36.18
CA HIS A 40 -30.53 12.62 -34.98
C HIS A 40 -32.01 12.27 -35.18
N ALA A 41 -32.62 12.78 -36.25
CA ALA A 41 -34.04 12.59 -36.53
C ALA A 41 -34.36 11.10 -36.81
N ARG A 42 -33.46 10.40 -37.51
CA ARG A 42 -33.61 8.95 -37.74
C ARG A 42 -33.45 8.13 -36.47
N ALA A 43 -32.44 8.44 -35.63
CA ALA A 43 -32.25 7.76 -34.36
C ALA A 43 -33.51 7.84 -33.48
N GLN A 44 -34.07 9.05 -33.32
CA GLN A 44 -35.32 9.25 -32.57
C GLN A 44 -36.51 8.51 -33.19
N SER A 45 -36.58 8.39 -34.52
CA SER A 45 -37.67 7.69 -35.18
C SER A 45 -37.60 6.18 -34.93
N TYR A 46 -36.42 5.56 -34.99
CA TYR A 46 -36.23 4.15 -34.63
C TYR A 46 -36.49 3.89 -33.14
N GLU A 47 -35.98 4.75 -32.26
CA GLU A 47 -36.24 4.65 -30.80
C GLU A 47 -37.74 4.69 -30.48
N ARG A 48 -38.52 5.54 -31.16
CA ARG A 48 -39.99 5.62 -31.00
C ARG A 48 -40.76 4.45 -31.62
N LEU A 49 -40.11 3.67 -32.48
CA LEU A 49 -40.65 2.44 -33.04
C LEU A 49 -40.28 1.19 -32.23
N GLY A 50 -39.54 1.36 -31.12
CA GLY A 50 -39.04 0.25 -30.30
C GLY A 50 -37.72 -0.35 -30.78
N ASP A 51 -37.15 0.12 -31.91
CA ASP A 51 -35.83 -0.33 -32.40
C ASP A 51 -34.70 0.49 -31.74
N HIS A 52 -34.47 0.18 -30.47
CA HIS A 52 -33.48 0.88 -29.64
C HIS A 52 -32.04 0.61 -30.07
N GLU A 53 -31.74 -0.54 -30.67
CA GLU A 53 -30.39 -0.86 -31.13
C GLU A 53 -30.00 0.00 -32.33
N ARG A 54 -30.86 0.06 -33.35
CA ARG A 54 -30.60 0.88 -34.54
C ARG A 54 -30.61 2.36 -34.19
N GLY A 55 -31.50 2.77 -33.27
CA GLY A 55 -31.51 4.10 -32.68
C GLY A 55 -30.16 4.46 -32.03
N ALA A 56 -29.66 3.61 -31.13
CA ALA A 56 -28.39 3.80 -30.45
C ALA A 56 -27.19 3.85 -31.42
N GLU A 57 -27.18 3.03 -32.47
CA GLU A 57 -26.14 3.05 -33.49
C GLU A 57 -26.10 4.39 -34.25
N LEU A 58 -27.24 4.87 -34.73
CA LEU A 58 -27.34 6.15 -35.45
C LEU A 58 -27.00 7.33 -34.55
N ARG A 59 -27.41 7.27 -33.29
CA ARG A 59 -27.05 8.27 -32.26
C ARG A 59 -25.55 8.27 -32.00
N ALA A 60 -24.92 7.11 -31.83
CA ALA A 60 -23.48 7.02 -31.66
C ALA A 60 -22.71 7.57 -32.88
N ARG A 61 -23.16 7.26 -34.10
CA ARG A 61 -22.59 7.82 -35.35
C ARG A 61 -22.67 9.35 -35.37
N ARG A 62 -23.82 9.93 -35.03
CA ARG A 62 -24.00 11.39 -34.88
C ARG A 62 -23.04 11.98 -33.86
N LEU A 63 -22.96 11.39 -32.67
CA LEU A 63 -22.14 11.92 -31.59
C LEU A 63 -20.66 11.90 -31.95
N ARG A 64 -20.19 10.83 -32.60
CA ARG A 64 -18.84 10.74 -33.14
C ARG A 64 -18.56 11.77 -34.25
N SER A 65 -19.55 12.17 -35.05
CA SER A 65 -19.33 13.20 -36.08
C SER A 65 -19.22 14.60 -35.49
N LEU A 66 -19.76 14.85 -34.28
CA LEU A 66 -19.68 16.14 -33.60
C LEU A 66 -18.38 16.34 -32.81
N LEU A 67 -17.84 15.26 -32.23
CA LEU A 67 -16.63 15.28 -31.39
C LEU A 67 -15.40 16.00 -32.00
N PRO A 68 -15.03 15.83 -33.29
CA PRO A 68 -13.80 16.40 -33.84
C PRO A 68 -13.67 17.91 -33.67
N SER A 69 -14.77 18.64 -33.81
CA SER A 69 -14.79 20.11 -33.68
C SER A 69 -14.46 20.56 -32.25
N TYR A 70 -15.02 19.88 -31.25
CA TYR A 70 -14.79 20.17 -29.83
C TYR A 70 -13.43 19.68 -29.35
N ILE A 71 -12.95 18.54 -29.87
CA ILE A 71 -11.61 18.02 -29.63
C ILE A 71 -10.56 19.03 -30.10
N LYS A 72 -10.69 19.56 -31.33
CA LYS A 72 -9.74 20.55 -31.88
C LYS A 72 -9.67 21.81 -31.01
N ARG A 73 -10.81 22.25 -30.46
CA ARG A 73 -10.93 23.42 -29.58
C ARG A 73 -10.63 23.13 -28.10
N LYS A 74 -10.37 21.87 -27.72
CA LYS A 74 -10.26 21.41 -26.33
C LYS A 74 -11.43 21.88 -25.45
N ASN A 75 -12.65 21.89 -26.01
CA ASN A 75 -13.86 22.25 -25.28
C ASN A 75 -14.36 21.05 -24.46
N PHE A 76 -13.84 20.92 -23.24
CA PHE A 76 -14.14 19.79 -22.36
C PHE A 76 -15.61 19.70 -21.96
N VAL A 77 -16.32 20.81 -21.80
CA VAL A 77 -17.76 20.80 -21.46
C VAL A 77 -18.55 20.07 -22.54
N GLU A 78 -18.36 20.44 -23.81
CA GLU A 78 -19.08 19.81 -24.92
C GLU A 78 -18.59 18.38 -25.21
N ILE A 79 -17.30 18.09 -25.01
CA ILE A 79 -16.78 16.71 -25.05
C ILE A 79 -17.49 15.85 -23.99
N LEU A 80 -17.53 16.30 -22.74
CA LEU A 80 -18.13 15.54 -21.63
C LEU A 80 -19.64 15.37 -21.80
N LYS A 81 -20.36 16.39 -22.32
CA LYS A 81 -21.77 16.27 -22.72
C LYS A 81 -21.98 15.18 -23.77
N ILE A 82 -21.14 15.13 -24.80
CA ILE A 82 -21.22 14.08 -25.84
C ILE A 82 -20.90 12.71 -25.25
N MET A 83 -19.89 12.60 -24.38
CA MET A 83 -19.54 11.34 -23.72
C MET A 83 -20.66 10.83 -22.80
N ALA A 84 -21.33 11.72 -22.07
CA ALA A 84 -22.51 11.40 -21.28
C ALA A 84 -23.69 10.92 -22.16
N GLU A 85 -23.92 11.54 -23.32
CA GLU A 85 -24.94 11.06 -24.27
C GLU A 85 -24.56 9.70 -24.88
N LEU A 86 -23.27 9.45 -25.14
CA LEU A 86 -22.76 8.18 -25.65
C LEU A 86 -22.92 7.02 -24.65
N GLU A 87 -22.86 7.30 -23.34
CA GLU A 87 -23.11 6.31 -22.28
C GLU A 87 -24.43 5.55 -22.53
N ARG A 88 -25.48 6.28 -22.93
CA ARG A 88 -26.83 5.74 -23.20
C ARG A 88 -26.90 4.84 -24.44
N THR A 89 -25.90 4.90 -25.31
CA THR A 89 -25.84 4.11 -26.54
C THR A 89 -25.09 2.80 -26.39
N TYR A 90 -24.41 2.58 -25.26
CA TYR A 90 -23.49 1.44 -25.04
C TYR A 90 -22.33 1.36 -26.04
N ARG A 91 -22.07 2.42 -26.81
CA ARG A 91 -21.00 2.48 -27.82
C ARG A 91 -19.89 3.42 -27.35
N SER A 92 -18.68 3.15 -27.84
CA SER A 92 -17.52 4.01 -27.59
C SER A 92 -17.61 5.35 -28.33
N GLY A 93 -17.03 6.38 -27.76
CA GLY A 93 -16.70 7.63 -28.42
C GLY A 93 -15.43 7.52 -29.27
N GLN A 94 -14.85 8.67 -29.62
CA GLN A 94 -13.57 8.72 -30.30
C GLN A 94 -12.42 8.58 -29.29
N TYR A 95 -11.43 7.75 -29.62
CA TYR A 95 -10.21 7.56 -28.81
C TYR A 95 -9.58 8.90 -28.39
N GLN A 96 -9.49 9.85 -29.32
CA GLN A 96 -8.91 11.16 -29.07
C GLN A 96 -9.60 11.96 -27.96
N ALA A 97 -10.92 11.80 -27.77
CA ALA A 97 -11.65 12.42 -26.66
C ALA A 97 -11.22 11.82 -25.33
N GLY A 98 -11.18 10.48 -25.23
CA GLY A 98 -10.71 9.78 -24.04
C GLY A 98 -9.26 10.11 -23.70
N ARG A 99 -8.38 10.19 -24.71
CA ARG A 99 -6.97 10.61 -24.55
C ARG A 99 -6.84 12.01 -23.96
N LEU A 100 -7.64 12.98 -24.41
CA LEU A 100 -7.62 14.34 -23.83
C LEU A 100 -8.06 14.36 -22.37
N ILE A 101 -9.08 13.56 -22.01
CA ILE A 101 -9.55 13.44 -20.61
C ILE A 101 -8.45 12.80 -19.76
N ALA A 102 -7.86 11.69 -20.21
CA ALA A 102 -6.76 11.00 -19.52
C ALA A 102 -5.59 11.96 -19.20
N GLN A 103 -5.19 12.77 -20.18
CA GLN A 103 -4.12 13.77 -20.02
C GLN A 103 -4.41 14.83 -18.96
N GLN A 104 -5.68 15.16 -18.71
CA GLN A 104 -6.05 16.10 -17.65
C GLN A 104 -6.10 15.42 -16.27
N LEU A 105 -6.58 14.17 -16.19
CA LEU A 105 -6.76 13.48 -14.90
C LEU A 105 -5.45 13.19 -14.16
N VAL A 106 -4.34 13.10 -14.89
CA VAL A 106 -3.00 12.81 -14.37
C VAL A 106 -2.27 14.04 -13.78
N SER A 107 -2.91 15.21 -13.68
CA SER A 107 -2.37 16.38 -12.99
C SER A 107 -3.44 17.06 -12.12
N GLU A 108 -3.02 17.74 -11.05
CA GLU A 108 -3.95 18.43 -10.15
C GLU A 108 -4.75 19.52 -10.88
N VAL A 109 -4.05 20.41 -11.61
CA VAL A 109 -4.66 21.48 -12.42
C VAL A 109 -5.64 20.90 -13.45
N GLY A 110 -5.28 19.79 -14.09
CA GLY A 110 -6.15 19.13 -15.06
C GLY A 110 -7.38 18.50 -14.40
N ARG A 111 -7.25 17.89 -13.21
CA ARG A 111 -8.39 17.36 -12.44
C ARG A 111 -9.37 18.47 -12.04
N LYS A 112 -8.88 19.61 -11.54
CA LYS A 112 -9.73 20.78 -11.22
C LYS A 112 -10.51 21.26 -12.45
N ARG A 113 -9.84 21.36 -13.60
CA ARG A 113 -10.51 21.69 -14.88
C ARG A 113 -11.57 20.66 -15.29
N ILE A 114 -11.29 19.37 -15.15
CA ILE A 114 -12.26 18.31 -15.49
C ILE A 114 -13.45 18.33 -14.54
N LEU A 115 -13.22 18.56 -13.25
CA LEU A 115 -14.29 18.71 -12.25
C LEU A 115 -15.26 19.83 -12.64
N ASP A 116 -14.76 21.02 -12.91
CA ASP A 116 -15.59 22.17 -13.33
C ASP A 116 -16.39 21.88 -14.60
N CYS A 117 -15.73 21.26 -15.60
CA CYS A 117 -16.37 20.93 -16.86
C CYS A 117 -17.43 19.82 -16.70
N ALA A 118 -17.17 18.83 -15.83
CA ALA A 118 -18.08 17.74 -15.54
C ALA A 118 -19.31 18.24 -14.78
N LEU A 119 -19.14 19.14 -13.81
CA LEU A 119 -20.26 19.80 -13.10
C LEU A 119 -21.16 20.57 -14.08
N LYS A 120 -20.59 21.33 -15.02
CA LYS A 120 -21.34 22.02 -16.08
C LYS A 120 -22.06 21.05 -17.03
N ALA A 121 -21.43 19.95 -17.40
CA ALA A 121 -22.07 18.91 -18.22
C ALA A 121 -23.20 18.20 -17.47
N ARG A 122 -23.04 17.97 -16.17
CA ARG A 122 -23.99 17.28 -15.28
C ARG A 122 -25.31 18.03 -15.15
N GLN A 123 -25.33 19.35 -15.30
CA GLN A 123 -26.58 20.14 -15.34
C GLN A 123 -27.55 19.65 -16.42
N ARG A 124 -27.04 19.17 -17.56
CA ARG A 124 -27.84 18.65 -18.68
C ARG A 124 -28.04 17.13 -18.62
N PHE A 125 -27.07 16.40 -18.10
CA PHE A 125 -27.07 14.93 -18.04
C PHE A 125 -26.98 14.45 -16.60
N LYS A 126 -28.04 14.73 -15.83
CA LYS A 126 -28.15 14.43 -14.39
C LYS A 126 -28.10 12.93 -14.09
N GLU A 127 -28.27 12.07 -15.08
CA GLU A 127 -28.35 10.61 -14.94
C GLU A 127 -27.04 9.88 -15.33
N SER A 128 -26.04 10.60 -15.83
CA SER A 128 -24.80 10.00 -16.36
C SER A 128 -23.85 9.51 -15.26
N ALA A 129 -23.70 8.20 -15.12
CA ALA A 129 -22.74 7.63 -14.16
C ALA A 129 -21.29 7.95 -14.55
N PHE A 130 -21.01 8.18 -15.84
CA PHE A 130 -19.69 8.64 -16.30
C PHE A 130 -19.32 10.01 -15.74
N LEU A 131 -20.26 10.97 -15.73
CA LEU A 131 -20.02 12.28 -15.14
C LEU A 131 -19.91 12.20 -13.61
N THR A 132 -20.77 11.43 -12.95
CA THR A 132 -20.65 11.18 -11.50
C THR A 132 -19.28 10.62 -11.15
N HIS A 133 -18.80 9.65 -11.93
CA HIS A 133 -17.48 9.07 -11.74
C HIS A 133 -16.37 10.13 -11.77
N LEU A 134 -16.34 10.97 -12.81
CA LEU A 134 -15.32 12.01 -12.93
C LEU A 134 -15.40 13.03 -11.78
N ILE A 135 -16.62 13.46 -11.42
CA ILE A 135 -16.84 14.41 -10.32
C ILE A 135 -16.35 13.81 -9.00
N ALA A 136 -16.82 12.61 -8.65
CA ALA A 136 -16.48 11.97 -7.39
C ALA A 136 -14.98 11.65 -7.28
N LEU A 137 -14.37 11.14 -8.35
CA LEU A 137 -12.94 10.85 -8.38
C LEU A 137 -12.11 12.14 -8.23
N CYS A 138 -12.43 13.20 -8.98
CA CYS A 138 -11.71 14.46 -8.90
C CYS A 138 -11.85 15.11 -7.52
N ARG A 139 -13.05 15.10 -6.91
CA ARG A 139 -13.28 15.58 -5.54
C ARG A 139 -12.47 14.79 -4.52
N ALA A 140 -12.54 13.46 -4.58
CA ALA A 140 -11.81 12.61 -3.65
C ALA A 140 -10.29 12.86 -3.73
N MET A 141 -9.73 12.98 -4.94
CA MET A 141 -8.31 13.30 -5.16
C MET A 141 -7.93 14.75 -4.81
N ASP A 142 -8.90 15.62 -4.53
CA ASP A 142 -8.72 17.00 -4.02
C ASP A 142 -9.05 17.07 -2.51
N ASN A 143 -8.97 15.92 -1.81
CA ASN A 143 -9.29 15.73 -0.39
C ASN A 143 -10.76 15.91 0.02
N ASP A 144 -11.70 15.97 -0.93
CA ASP A 144 -13.15 16.05 -0.66
C ASP A 144 -13.84 14.68 -0.85
N TYR A 145 -13.24 13.64 -0.24
CA TYR A 145 -13.70 12.25 -0.36
C TYR A 145 -14.97 11.96 0.45
N HIS A 146 -15.26 12.71 1.52
CA HIS A 146 -16.53 12.59 2.24
C HIS A 146 -17.72 13.02 1.37
N LEU A 147 -17.63 14.17 0.69
CA LEU A 147 -18.69 14.62 -0.21
C LEU A 147 -18.81 13.67 -1.41
N ALA A 148 -17.68 13.22 -1.96
CA ALA A 148 -17.67 12.23 -3.05
C ALA A 148 -18.38 10.93 -2.62
N ASN A 149 -18.08 10.41 -1.43
CA ASN A 149 -18.71 9.21 -0.87
C ASN A 149 -20.22 9.42 -0.69
N ARG A 150 -20.65 10.48 0.03
CA ARG A 150 -22.08 10.77 0.24
C ARG A 150 -22.86 10.87 -1.07
N SER A 151 -22.28 11.55 -2.07
CA SER A 151 -22.89 11.69 -3.39
C SER A 151 -23.05 10.34 -4.10
N LEU A 152 -22.03 9.49 -4.07
CA LEU A 152 -22.06 8.16 -4.69
C LEU A 152 -23.07 7.24 -4.02
N VAL A 153 -23.07 7.21 -2.68
CA VAL A 153 -24.01 6.41 -1.89
C VAL A 153 -25.45 6.80 -2.18
N HIS A 154 -25.74 8.10 -2.21
CA HIS A 154 -27.06 8.60 -2.54
C HIS A 154 -27.51 8.18 -3.94
N GLU A 155 -26.65 8.30 -4.96
CA GLU A 155 -26.99 7.90 -6.34
C GLU A 155 -27.10 6.38 -6.52
N ILE A 156 -26.37 5.59 -5.74
CA ILE A 156 -26.51 4.13 -5.71
C ILE A 156 -27.86 3.73 -5.09
N ALA A 157 -28.27 4.40 -4.01
CA ALA A 157 -29.55 4.15 -3.34
C ALA A 157 -30.75 4.64 -4.17
N HIS A 158 -30.59 5.69 -4.97
CA HIS A 158 -31.67 6.28 -5.77
C HIS A 158 -31.34 6.22 -7.27
N PRO A 159 -31.35 5.02 -7.88
CA PRO A 159 -31.01 4.87 -9.29
C PRO A 159 -32.02 5.56 -10.20
N PHE A 160 -31.53 6.23 -11.25
CA PHE A 160 -32.39 6.84 -12.27
C PHE A 160 -33.11 5.79 -13.11
N ASP A 161 -34.36 6.09 -13.47
CA ASP A 161 -35.15 5.27 -14.40
C ASP A 161 -34.45 5.09 -15.75
N ALA A 162 -34.22 3.83 -16.11
CA ALA A 162 -33.58 3.43 -17.35
C ALA A 162 -33.85 1.95 -17.65
N PRO A 163 -33.61 1.48 -18.90
CA PRO A 163 -33.60 0.06 -19.19
C PRO A 163 -32.65 -0.71 -18.26
N GLU A 164 -33.03 -1.92 -17.86
CA GLU A 164 -32.32 -2.73 -16.86
C GLU A 164 -30.82 -2.88 -17.15
N ALA A 165 -30.46 -3.10 -18.42
CA ALA A 165 -29.05 -3.21 -18.85
C ALA A 165 -28.24 -1.92 -18.60
N LEU A 166 -28.86 -0.74 -18.71
CA LEU A 166 -28.21 0.54 -18.41
C LEU A 166 -28.07 0.73 -16.90
N VAL A 167 -29.11 0.40 -16.13
CA VAL A 167 -29.09 0.45 -14.67
C VAL A 167 -27.94 -0.43 -14.13
N ALA A 168 -27.83 -1.66 -14.60
CA ALA A 168 -26.77 -2.59 -14.19
C ALA A 168 -25.36 -2.05 -14.47
N ARG A 169 -25.14 -1.44 -15.65
CA ARG A 169 -23.84 -0.84 -16.02
C ARG A 169 -23.52 0.41 -15.21
N ARG A 170 -24.51 1.29 -15.01
CA ARG A 170 -24.36 2.49 -14.18
C ARG A 170 -24.02 2.10 -12.75
N PHE A 171 -24.78 1.17 -12.17
CA PHE A 171 -24.49 0.63 -10.86
C PHE A 171 -23.06 0.09 -10.78
N LYS A 172 -22.60 -0.69 -11.79
CA LYS A 172 -21.23 -1.21 -11.80
C LYS A 172 -20.16 -0.11 -11.83
N LEU A 173 -20.37 0.96 -12.60
CA LEU A 173 -19.45 2.10 -12.63
C LEU A 173 -19.46 2.86 -11.30
N LEU A 174 -20.63 3.14 -10.72
CA LEU A 174 -20.74 3.80 -9.41
C LEU A 174 -20.09 2.96 -8.31
N GLN A 175 -20.35 1.65 -8.30
CA GLN A 175 -19.73 0.68 -7.39
C GLN A 175 -18.19 0.71 -7.47
N THR A 176 -17.64 0.64 -8.69
CA THR A 176 -16.18 0.68 -8.88
C THR A 176 -15.58 2.05 -8.63
N THR A 177 -16.36 3.12 -8.78
CA THR A 177 -15.96 4.49 -8.38
C THR A 177 -15.91 4.62 -6.88
N TRP A 178 -16.93 4.11 -6.17
CA TRP A 178 -16.93 4.07 -4.71
C TRP A 178 -15.70 3.36 -4.18
N ARG A 179 -15.30 2.23 -4.79
CA ARG A 179 -14.04 1.54 -4.42
C ARG A 179 -12.79 2.40 -4.61
N ALA A 180 -12.77 3.26 -5.62
CA ALA A 180 -11.66 4.21 -5.79
C ALA A 180 -11.70 5.30 -4.72
N VAL A 181 -12.88 5.87 -4.46
CA VAL A 181 -13.08 6.86 -3.40
C VAL A 181 -12.70 6.28 -2.05
N ASP A 182 -13.09 5.04 -1.73
CA ASP A 182 -12.77 4.22 -0.54
C ASP A 182 -11.28 3.80 -0.46
N GLN A 183 -10.54 3.82 -1.57
CA GLN A 183 -9.09 3.67 -1.50
C GLN A 183 -8.43 5.01 -1.12
N ILE A 184 -8.94 6.13 -1.64
CA ILE A 184 -8.31 7.45 -1.51
C ILE A 184 -8.25 7.95 -0.07
N ALA A 185 -9.34 7.96 0.70
CA ALA A 185 -9.26 8.38 2.10
C ALA A 185 -8.58 7.37 3.07
N ARG A 186 -8.18 6.19 2.59
CA ARG A 186 -7.55 5.10 3.39
C ARG A 186 -6.08 5.40 3.31
N GLU A 187 -5.65 5.75 2.10
CA GLU A 187 -4.43 6.49 1.84
C GLU A 187 -4.36 7.80 2.67
N GLN A 188 -5.48 8.40 3.10
CA GLN A 188 -5.54 9.51 4.06
C GLN A 188 -5.72 9.10 5.54
N MET A 189 -5.89 7.80 5.83
CA MET A 189 -6.11 7.22 7.17
C MET A 189 -7.41 7.66 7.89
N ASP A 190 -8.49 7.95 7.15
CA ASP A 190 -9.69 8.60 7.71
C ASP A 190 -10.87 7.66 8.08
N TRP A 191 -11.19 6.59 7.34
CA TRP A 191 -12.40 5.76 7.61
C TRP A 191 -12.35 4.83 8.84
N ALA A 192 -11.78 5.27 9.95
CA ALA A 192 -11.98 4.61 11.23
C ALA A 192 -12.42 5.63 12.26
N ASN A 193 -13.74 5.66 12.47
CA ASN A 193 -14.27 6.02 13.77
C ASN A 193 -14.05 4.83 14.72
N GLU A 194 -13.91 5.11 16.01
CA GLU A 194 -13.60 4.16 17.10
C GLU A 194 -14.46 2.88 17.12
N GLY A 195 -15.65 2.89 16.50
CA GLY A 195 -16.55 1.72 16.43
C GLY A 195 -16.45 0.84 15.17
N GLY A 196 -15.52 1.07 14.25
CA GLY A 196 -15.27 0.20 13.07
C GLY A 196 -16.40 0.06 12.03
N GLY A 197 -17.62 0.50 12.35
CA GLY A 197 -18.81 0.30 11.55
C GLY A 197 -18.94 1.32 10.43
N TYR A 198 -18.92 0.83 9.19
CA TYR A 198 -19.34 1.61 8.03
C TYR A 198 -20.79 2.10 8.18
N ARG A 199 -21.65 1.41 8.95
CA ARG A 199 -23.07 1.75 9.21
C ARG A 199 -23.35 3.25 9.42
N ARG A 200 -22.51 3.98 10.19
CA ARG A 200 -22.71 5.42 10.43
C ARG A 200 -22.52 6.30 9.20
N LEU A 201 -21.67 5.91 8.25
CA LEU A 201 -21.46 6.63 6.99
C LEU A 201 -22.65 6.52 6.03
N PHE A 202 -23.55 5.56 6.27
CA PHE A 202 -24.74 5.29 5.47
C PHE A 202 -26.03 5.66 6.19
N ASN A 203 -25.99 5.81 7.52
CA ASN A 203 -27.05 6.45 8.29
C ASN A 203 -26.93 7.98 8.20
N SER A 204 -27.11 8.55 7.01
CA SER A 204 -27.35 10.00 6.86
C SER A 204 -28.84 10.33 6.97
N ALA A 205 -29.55 9.62 7.84
CA ALA A 205 -30.85 10.05 8.36
C ALA A 205 -30.65 10.77 9.71
N GLU A 206 -29.79 11.80 9.74
CA GLU A 206 -29.96 12.84 10.75
C GLU A 206 -31.07 13.76 10.24
N GLU A 207 -32.23 13.62 10.88
CA GLU A 207 -33.30 14.60 11.09
C GLU A 207 -33.47 15.68 10.00
N SER A 208 -34.21 15.36 8.94
CA SER A 208 -35.01 16.40 8.31
C SER A 208 -36.18 16.74 9.26
N PRO A 209 -36.45 18.01 9.59
CA PRO A 209 -37.61 18.37 10.39
C PRO A 209 -38.86 17.89 9.65
N ARG A 210 -39.62 17.02 10.32
CA ARG A 210 -40.90 16.52 9.79
C ARG A 210 -41.84 17.70 9.62
N VAL A 211 -41.96 18.21 8.40
CA VAL A 211 -43.12 18.99 8.00
C VAL A 211 -44.27 17.99 7.83
N PRO A 212 -45.40 18.15 8.54
CA PRO A 212 -46.53 17.23 8.40
C PRO A 212 -47.20 17.48 7.05
N SER A 213 -47.00 16.61 6.07
CA SER A 213 -47.80 16.58 4.85
C SER A 213 -49.01 15.67 5.06
N THR A 214 -50.18 16.30 5.21
CA THR A 214 -51.48 15.69 4.98
C THR A 214 -51.69 15.56 3.48
N GLU A 215 -51.54 14.36 2.91
CA GLU A 215 -52.26 13.92 1.70
C GLU A 215 -52.13 12.40 1.47
N GLN A 216 -53.14 11.84 0.81
CA GLN A 216 -53.65 10.49 1.02
C GLN A 216 -53.00 9.39 0.15
N GLY A 217 -52.79 8.22 0.77
CA GLY A 217 -53.23 6.92 0.25
C GLY A 217 -52.41 6.19 -0.83
N HIS A 218 -51.90 6.86 -1.86
CA HIS A 218 -51.30 6.16 -3.03
C HIS A 218 -49.77 6.20 -3.13
N ASP A 219 -49.10 7.16 -2.48
CA ASP A 219 -47.63 7.29 -2.53
C ASP A 219 -46.88 6.33 -1.60
N LYS A 220 -47.47 5.94 -0.46
CA LYS A 220 -46.76 5.13 0.55
C LYS A 220 -46.36 3.73 0.06
N ALA A 221 -47.17 3.10 -0.79
CA ALA A 221 -46.88 1.76 -1.32
C ALA A 221 -45.82 1.77 -2.44
N PHE A 222 -45.77 2.85 -3.23
CA PHE A 222 -44.77 3.03 -4.27
C PHE A 222 -43.42 3.41 -3.66
N VAL A 223 -43.41 4.34 -2.70
CA VAL A 223 -42.23 4.75 -1.90
C VAL A 223 -41.66 3.55 -1.12
N ALA A 224 -42.49 2.75 -0.44
CA ALA A 224 -42.03 1.55 0.27
C ALA A 224 -41.43 0.46 -0.66
N LYS A 225 -41.97 0.29 -1.89
CA LYS A 225 -41.39 -0.63 -2.89
C LYS A 225 -40.09 -0.13 -3.50
N THR A 226 -39.94 1.19 -3.65
CA THR A 226 -38.69 1.80 -4.13
C THR A 226 -37.61 1.79 -3.05
N ASP A 227 -37.97 2.07 -1.79
CA ASP A 227 -37.08 1.97 -0.63
C ASP A 227 -36.62 0.52 -0.41
N TYR A 228 -37.50 -0.48 -0.52
CA TYR A 228 -37.10 -1.90 -0.40
C TYR A 228 -36.16 -2.37 -1.53
N LYS A 229 -36.38 -1.92 -2.78
CA LYS A 229 -35.48 -2.24 -3.91
C LYS A 229 -34.13 -1.53 -3.77
N ALA A 230 -34.14 -0.26 -3.37
CA ALA A 230 -32.95 0.53 -3.07
C ALA A 230 -32.13 -0.12 -1.96
N GLU A 231 -32.79 -0.49 -0.85
CA GLU A 231 -32.21 -1.17 0.29
C GLU A 231 -31.65 -2.54 -0.10
N LYS A 232 -32.36 -3.35 -0.89
CA LYS A 232 -31.86 -4.65 -1.38
C LYS A 232 -30.67 -4.51 -2.35
N GLN A 233 -30.68 -3.51 -3.22
CA GLN A 233 -29.58 -3.23 -4.16
C GLN A 233 -28.36 -2.63 -3.44
N PHE A 234 -28.60 -1.90 -2.35
CA PHE A 234 -27.59 -1.37 -1.44
C PHE A 234 -26.98 -2.47 -0.53
N LEU A 235 -27.80 -3.37 -0.01
CA LEU A 235 -27.37 -4.57 0.75
C LEU A 235 -26.62 -5.59 -0.12
N SER A 236 -26.80 -5.57 -1.46
CA SER A 236 -26.01 -6.39 -2.39
C SER A 236 -24.54 -5.95 -2.53
N PHE A 237 -24.14 -4.86 -1.87
CA PHE A 237 -22.81 -4.30 -1.97
C PHE A 237 -21.79 -4.96 -1.02
N LYS A 238 -21.42 -6.23 -1.28
CA LYS A 238 -20.52 -7.02 -0.41
C LYS A 238 -19.15 -6.39 -0.11
N GLU A 239 -18.65 -5.49 -0.97
CA GLU A 239 -17.37 -4.81 -0.74
C GLU A 239 -17.42 -3.93 0.53
N HIS A 240 -18.60 -3.42 0.90
CA HIS A 240 -18.80 -2.74 2.18
C HIS A 240 -18.49 -3.67 3.36
N SER A 241 -19.02 -4.89 3.38
CA SER A 241 -18.78 -5.85 4.46
C SER A 241 -17.30 -6.27 4.49
N LEU A 242 -16.71 -6.55 3.32
CA LEU A 242 -15.28 -6.89 3.20
C LEU A 242 -14.38 -5.81 3.80
N GLN A 243 -14.56 -4.58 3.33
CA GLN A 243 -13.72 -3.48 3.77
C GLN A 243 -14.08 -3.01 5.19
N GLY A 244 -15.33 -3.25 5.60
CA GLY A 244 -15.93 -3.04 6.91
C GLY A 244 -15.38 -3.90 8.05
N ARG A 245 -14.59 -4.94 7.75
CA ARG A 245 -14.22 -6.04 8.67
C ARG A 245 -15.42 -6.90 9.11
N ASP A 246 -16.57 -6.79 8.45
CA ASP A 246 -17.72 -7.65 8.67
C ASP A 246 -17.57 -8.92 7.83
N ARG A 247 -16.71 -9.82 8.32
CA ARG A 247 -16.27 -10.97 7.55
C ARG A 247 -17.36 -12.03 7.40
N GLU A 248 -18.16 -12.21 8.43
CA GLU A 248 -19.27 -13.17 8.43
C GLU A 248 -20.31 -12.81 7.36
N GLU A 249 -20.79 -11.56 7.36
CA GLU A 249 -21.74 -11.10 6.35
C GLU A 249 -21.14 -11.15 4.94
N TYR A 250 -19.87 -10.79 4.79
CA TYR A 250 -19.17 -10.91 3.51
C TYR A 250 -19.18 -12.34 2.97
N LEU A 251 -18.85 -13.32 3.83
CA LEU A 251 -18.83 -14.74 3.45
C LEU A 251 -20.23 -15.25 3.15
N ARG A 252 -21.26 -14.84 3.92
CA ARG A 252 -22.67 -15.18 3.65
C ARG A 252 -23.13 -14.70 2.27
N ILE A 253 -22.74 -13.49 1.86
CA ILE A 253 -23.06 -12.97 0.52
C ILE A 253 -22.32 -13.77 -0.56
N CYS A 254 -21.02 -14.05 -0.37
CA CYS A 254 -20.25 -14.88 -1.32
C CYS A 254 -20.84 -16.30 -1.46
N ASP A 255 -21.32 -16.89 -0.37
CA ASP A 255 -21.96 -18.20 -0.37
C ASP A 255 -23.28 -18.18 -1.12
N THR A 256 -24.09 -17.14 -0.91
CA THR A 256 -25.33 -16.93 -1.66
C THR A 256 -25.05 -16.78 -3.16
N GLU A 257 -23.99 -16.05 -3.54
CA GLU A 257 -23.55 -15.92 -4.92
C GLU A 257 -23.09 -17.26 -5.51
N PHE A 258 -22.42 -18.10 -4.72
CA PHE A 258 -22.05 -19.46 -5.13
C PHE A 258 -23.30 -20.31 -5.43
N THR A 259 -24.28 -20.34 -4.51
CA THR A 259 -25.52 -21.10 -4.70
C THR A 259 -26.34 -20.60 -5.89
N ALA A 260 -26.36 -19.28 -6.13
CA ALA A 260 -27.10 -18.68 -7.23
C ALA A 260 -26.39 -18.79 -8.60
N ALA A 261 -25.11 -19.19 -8.64
CA ALA A 261 -24.35 -19.25 -9.88
C ALA A 261 -24.75 -20.50 -10.70
N ASN A 262 -25.26 -20.25 -11.92
CA ASN A 262 -25.68 -21.29 -12.87
C ASN A 262 -24.54 -21.85 -13.74
N THR A 263 -23.30 -21.39 -13.54
CA THR A 263 -22.14 -21.84 -14.33
C THR A 263 -20.98 -22.18 -13.41
N LEU A 264 -20.19 -23.18 -13.78
CA LEU A 264 -18.98 -23.56 -13.05
C LEU A 264 -18.01 -22.38 -12.89
N ALA A 265 -17.82 -21.58 -13.94
CA ALA A 265 -17.01 -20.37 -13.89
C ALA A 265 -17.52 -19.36 -12.85
N GLY A 266 -18.85 -19.21 -12.71
CA GLY A 266 -19.47 -18.37 -11.70
C GLY A 266 -19.23 -18.89 -10.27
N ARG A 267 -19.34 -20.20 -10.07
CA ARG A 267 -19.09 -20.86 -8.78
C ARG A 267 -17.62 -20.79 -8.36
N LEU A 268 -16.70 -21.10 -9.27
CA LEU A 268 -15.24 -20.95 -9.05
C LEU A 268 -14.87 -19.51 -8.67
N ARG A 269 -15.50 -18.53 -9.33
CA ARG A 269 -15.30 -17.11 -8.99
C ARG A 269 -15.83 -16.78 -7.60
N ALA A 270 -16.97 -17.33 -7.18
CA ALA A 270 -17.48 -17.13 -5.83
C ALA A 270 -16.53 -17.71 -4.77
N VAL A 271 -15.94 -18.89 -5.02
CA VAL A 271 -14.88 -19.48 -4.16
C VAL A 271 -13.64 -18.58 -4.11
N GLU A 272 -13.20 -18.02 -5.24
CA GLU A 272 -12.10 -17.04 -5.26
C GLU A 272 -12.42 -15.79 -4.43
N GLU A 273 -13.66 -15.30 -4.51
CA GLU A 273 -14.14 -14.14 -3.76
C GLU A 273 -14.19 -14.42 -2.25
N MET A 274 -14.51 -15.65 -1.81
CA MET A 274 -14.42 -16.04 -0.40
C MET A 274 -13.01 -15.86 0.16
N LEU A 275 -11.97 -16.07 -0.65
CA LEU A 275 -10.57 -15.92 -0.25
C LEU A 275 -10.06 -14.47 -0.32
N ARG A 276 -10.86 -13.49 -0.78
CA ARG A 276 -10.40 -12.10 -0.84
C ARG A 276 -10.21 -11.51 0.55
N THR A 277 -9.14 -10.74 0.73
CA THR A 277 -8.86 -9.96 1.94
C THR A 277 -9.28 -8.51 1.76
N GLY A 278 -9.76 -7.88 2.84
CA GLY A 278 -9.98 -6.44 2.89
C GLY A 278 -8.65 -5.71 3.05
N ILE A 279 -8.61 -4.42 2.68
CA ILE A 279 -7.43 -3.56 2.95
C ILE A 279 -7.22 -3.44 4.46
N ARG A 280 -8.32 -3.40 5.22
CA ARG A 280 -8.30 -3.58 6.67
C ARG A 280 -8.41 -5.07 6.94
N HIS A 281 -7.27 -5.70 7.18
CA HIS A 281 -7.24 -7.11 7.54
C HIS A 281 -8.04 -7.36 8.82
N VAL A 282 -8.72 -8.50 8.87
CA VAL A 282 -9.20 -9.11 10.12
C VAL A 282 -8.09 -9.96 10.73
N PRO A 283 -8.18 -10.30 12.03
CA PRO A 283 -7.13 -11.09 12.68
C PRO A 283 -6.94 -12.50 12.10
N ASP A 284 -8.02 -13.14 11.66
CA ASP A 284 -8.01 -14.52 11.19
C ASP A 284 -8.92 -14.71 9.97
N TYR A 285 -8.45 -15.53 9.02
CA TYR A 285 -9.13 -15.88 7.77
C TYR A 285 -9.46 -17.38 7.66
N THR A 286 -9.25 -18.18 8.71
CA THR A 286 -9.49 -19.63 8.72
C THR A 286 -10.88 -20.00 8.22
N THR A 287 -11.94 -19.37 8.75
CA THR A 287 -13.33 -19.58 8.32
C THR A 287 -13.57 -19.32 6.82
N SER A 288 -12.78 -18.42 6.23
CA SER A 288 -12.87 -18.11 4.80
C SER A 288 -12.27 -19.23 3.95
N TYR A 289 -11.15 -19.77 4.41
CA TYR A 289 -10.47 -20.88 3.77
C TYR A 289 -11.29 -22.17 3.90
N ASP A 290 -11.89 -22.41 5.07
CA ASP A 290 -12.72 -23.59 5.30
C ASP A 290 -13.98 -23.58 4.43
N LEU A 291 -14.68 -22.44 4.34
CA LEU A 291 -15.83 -22.31 3.44
C LEU A 291 -15.41 -22.48 1.97
N ALA A 292 -14.28 -21.89 1.56
CA ALA A 292 -13.77 -22.03 0.21
C ALA A 292 -13.42 -23.48 -0.13
N ARG A 293 -12.78 -24.22 0.79
CA ARG A 293 -12.51 -25.66 0.63
C ARG A 293 -13.79 -26.46 0.53
N LEU A 294 -14.73 -26.25 1.46
CA LEU A 294 -16.03 -26.93 1.47
C LEU A 294 -16.76 -26.75 0.13
N ARG A 295 -16.81 -25.52 -0.38
CA ARG A 295 -17.49 -25.22 -1.65
C ARG A 295 -16.73 -25.73 -2.86
N LEU A 296 -15.40 -25.69 -2.86
CA LEU A 296 -14.63 -26.29 -3.94
C LEU A 296 -14.80 -27.82 -3.97
N SER A 297 -14.76 -28.50 -2.83
CA SER A 297 -15.01 -29.94 -2.72
C SER A 297 -16.42 -30.33 -3.13
N SER A 298 -17.42 -29.46 -2.94
CA SER A 298 -18.78 -29.73 -3.43
C SER A 298 -18.91 -29.72 -4.96
N LEU A 299 -17.86 -29.30 -5.69
CA LEU A 299 -17.80 -29.30 -7.15
C LEU A 299 -16.99 -30.47 -7.71
N ASP A 300 -16.64 -31.49 -6.90
CA ASP A 300 -15.70 -32.55 -7.28
C ASP A 300 -16.04 -33.26 -8.60
N GLU A 301 -17.31 -33.62 -8.80
CA GLU A 301 -17.78 -34.23 -10.06
C GLU A 301 -17.61 -33.29 -11.26
N GLU A 302 -18.02 -32.02 -11.14
CA GLU A 302 -17.91 -31.01 -12.20
C GLU A 302 -16.44 -30.70 -12.54
N LEU A 303 -15.56 -30.66 -11.53
CA LEU A 303 -14.14 -30.37 -11.69
C LEU A 303 -13.39 -31.57 -12.27
N THR A 304 -13.70 -32.79 -11.83
CA THR A 304 -13.12 -34.01 -12.39
C THR A 304 -13.56 -34.20 -13.84
N TRP A 305 -14.79 -33.85 -14.18
CA TRP A 305 -15.27 -33.86 -15.57
C TRP A 305 -14.44 -32.95 -16.49
N LEU A 306 -13.88 -31.83 -16.00
CA LEU A 306 -13.00 -30.97 -16.81
C LEU A 306 -11.72 -31.66 -17.30
N LEU A 307 -11.34 -32.78 -16.70
CA LEU A 307 -10.18 -33.59 -17.09
C LEU A 307 -10.52 -34.65 -18.16
N SER A 308 -11.79 -34.73 -18.59
CA SER A 308 -12.26 -35.68 -19.59
C SER A 308 -12.18 -35.14 -21.02
N GLU A 309 -12.09 -36.03 -21.99
CA GLU A 309 -12.08 -35.69 -23.42
C GLU A 309 -13.42 -35.08 -23.86
N GLU A 310 -14.53 -35.54 -23.28
CA GLU A 310 -15.88 -35.04 -23.58
C GLU A 310 -16.03 -33.56 -23.20
N ALA A 311 -15.47 -33.13 -22.07
CA ALA A 311 -15.51 -31.73 -21.65
C ALA A 311 -14.77 -30.80 -22.62
N VAL A 312 -13.63 -31.27 -23.14
CA VAL A 312 -12.83 -30.54 -24.13
C VAL A 312 -13.55 -30.50 -25.49
N ALA A 313 -14.17 -31.60 -25.90
CA ALA A 313 -14.94 -31.67 -27.13
C ALA A 313 -16.16 -30.74 -27.12
N GLN A 314 -16.80 -30.55 -25.95
CA GLN A 314 -17.95 -29.67 -25.79
C GLN A 314 -17.59 -28.17 -25.80
N ASP A 315 -16.60 -27.75 -25.00
CA ASP A 315 -16.11 -26.36 -24.95
C ASP A 315 -14.64 -26.27 -24.50
N ALA A 316 -13.72 -26.50 -25.44
CA ALA A 316 -12.28 -26.43 -25.16
C ALA A 316 -11.85 -25.11 -24.47
N THR A 317 -12.40 -23.96 -24.88
CA THR A 317 -12.01 -22.67 -24.31
C THR A 317 -12.50 -22.50 -22.89
N GLY A 318 -13.77 -22.84 -22.63
CA GLY A 318 -14.35 -22.81 -21.28
C GLY A 318 -13.62 -23.78 -20.34
N THR A 319 -13.34 -24.99 -20.80
CA THR A 319 -12.64 -26.04 -20.04
C THR A 319 -11.25 -25.58 -19.62
N VAL A 320 -10.41 -25.10 -20.55
CA VAL A 320 -9.05 -24.61 -20.22
C VAL A 320 -9.08 -23.42 -19.25
N LEU A 321 -10.04 -22.50 -19.38
CA LEU A 321 -10.19 -21.37 -18.46
C LEU A 321 -10.57 -21.82 -17.04
N ASN A 322 -11.49 -22.78 -16.94
CA ASN A 322 -11.91 -23.34 -15.66
C ASN A 322 -10.77 -24.14 -15.01
N LEU A 323 -10.02 -24.95 -15.78
CA LEU A 323 -8.81 -25.64 -15.30
C LEU A 323 -7.77 -24.65 -14.77
N CYS A 324 -7.48 -23.56 -15.49
CA CYS A 324 -6.54 -22.54 -15.03
C CYS A 324 -7.04 -21.82 -13.76
N SER A 325 -8.35 -21.62 -13.62
CA SER A 325 -8.95 -21.01 -12.43
C SER A 325 -8.88 -21.96 -11.23
N TRP A 326 -9.19 -23.24 -11.45
CA TRP A 326 -9.07 -24.31 -10.46
C TRP A 326 -7.62 -24.50 -10.01
N LEU A 327 -6.65 -24.47 -10.93
CA LEU A 327 -5.22 -24.53 -10.61
C LEU A 327 -4.79 -23.40 -9.66
N ASN A 328 -5.28 -22.16 -9.89
CA ASN A 328 -4.98 -21.05 -8.99
C ASN A 328 -5.61 -21.23 -7.60
N LEU A 329 -6.82 -21.79 -7.52
CA LEU A 329 -7.48 -22.11 -6.25
C LEU A 329 -6.78 -23.27 -5.53
N ALA A 330 -6.40 -24.33 -6.23
CA ALA A 330 -5.66 -25.47 -5.71
C ALA A 330 -4.35 -25.00 -5.05
N ARG A 331 -3.58 -24.13 -5.72
CA ARG A 331 -2.39 -23.50 -5.12
C ARG A 331 -2.72 -22.65 -3.90
N ARG A 332 -3.80 -21.85 -3.97
CA ARG A 332 -4.18 -20.97 -2.86
C ARG A 332 -4.65 -21.76 -1.63
N LEU A 333 -5.22 -22.94 -1.83
CA LEU A 333 -5.71 -23.84 -0.79
C LEU A 333 -4.73 -24.96 -0.44
N SER A 334 -3.52 -24.95 -1.01
CA SER A 334 -2.43 -25.92 -0.78
C SER A 334 -2.77 -27.37 -1.18
N MET A 335 -3.42 -27.56 -2.34
CA MET A 335 -3.81 -28.86 -2.91
C MET A 335 -2.83 -29.31 -4.00
N SER A 336 -1.62 -29.73 -3.61
CA SER A 336 -0.50 -30.00 -4.54
C SER A 336 -0.73 -31.16 -5.52
N ALA A 337 -1.40 -32.23 -5.11
CA ALA A 337 -1.72 -33.35 -6.03
C ALA A 337 -2.63 -32.91 -7.19
N ILE A 338 -3.64 -32.10 -6.88
CA ILE A 338 -4.56 -31.52 -7.87
C ILE A 338 -3.83 -30.53 -8.77
N GLU A 339 -2.91 -29.73 -8.23
CA GLU A 339 -2.06 -28.85 -9.03
C GLU A 339 -1.29 -29.63 -10.11
N THR A 340 -0.59 -30.71 -9.73
CA THR A 340 0.16 -31.55 -10.67
C THR A 340 -0.76 -32.14 -11.76
N GLN A 341 -1.88 -32.72 -11.36
CA GLN A 341 -2.84 -33.33 -12.27
C GLN A 341 -3.38 -32.34 -13.32
N ILE A 342 -3.74 -31.12 -12.90
CA ILE A 342 -4.23 -30.09 -13.83
C ILE A 342 -3.12 -29.64 -14.78
N ILE A 343 -1.89 -29.47 -14.28
CA ILE A 343 -0.75 -29.05 -15.12
C ILE A 343 -0.45 -30.10 -16.20
N GLU A 344 -0.38 -31.37 -15.83
CA GLU A 344 -0.13 -32.48 -16.77
C GLU A 344 -1.24 -32.58 -17.82
N HIS A 345 -2.50 -32.44 -17.41
CA HIS A 345 -3.61 -32.42 -18.35
C HIS A 345 -3.54 -31.23 -19.32
N LEU A 346 -3.27 -30.02 -18.83
CA LEU A 346 -3.08 -28.85 -19.69
C LEU A 346 -1.91 -29.02 -20.67
N GLN A 347 -0.82 -29.69 -20.27
CA GLN A 347 0.28 -30.02 -21.17
C GLN A 347 -0.16 -31.00 -22.26
N SER A 348 -0.85 -32.08 -21.88
CA SER A 348 -1.39 -33.06 -22.84
C SER A 348 -2.32 -32.41 -23.87
N LEU A 349 -3.25 -31.55 -23.44
CA LEU A 349 -4.13 -30.81 -24.36
C LEU A 349 -3.36 -29.87 -25.30
N SER A 350 -2.27 -29.28 -24.82
CA SER A 350 -1.42 -28.39 -25.62
C SER A 350 -0.75 -29.09 -26.80
N GLU A 351 -0.61 -30.42 -26.73
CA GLU A 351 0.03 -31.20 -27.78
C GLU A 351 -0.81 -31.32 -29.05
N ARG A 352 -2.12 -31.06 -28.95
CA ARG A 352 -3.09 -31.21 -30.03
C ARG A 352 -3.28 -29.88 -30.75
N ASP A 353 -2.83 -29.78 -32.00
CA ASP A 353 -2.93 -28.54 -32.81
C ASP A 353 -4.35 -28.00 -32.91
N ALA A 354 -5.36 -28.89 -32.95
CA ALA A 354 -6.77 -28.51 -32.99
C ALA A 354 -7.23 -27.72 -31.75
N LEU A 355 -6.56 -27.86 -30.61
CA LEU A 355 -6.93 -27.21 -29.34
C LEU A 355 -6.10 -25.97 -29.03
N LEU A 356 -5.07 -25.67 -29.82
CA LEU A 356 -4.12 -24.60 -29.55
C LEU A 356 -4.81 -23.23 -29.35
N PHE A 357 -5.91 -22.97 -30.04
CA PHE A 357 -6.68 -21.73 -29.90
C PHE A 357 -7.27 -21.50 -28.50
N ALA A 358 -7.47 -22.57 -27.71
CA ALA A 358 -7.99 -22.52 -26.35
C ALA A 358 -6.88 -22.35 -25.30
N MET A 359 -5.63 -22.63 -25.66
CA MET A 359 -4.51 -22.78 -24.71
C MET A 359 -3.89 -21.46 -24.23
N TRP A 360 -4.33 -20.30 -24.72
CA TRP A 360 -3.80 -18.98 -24.31
C TRP A 360 -3.62 -18.78 -22.80
N PRO A 361 -4.54 -19.23 -21.91
CA PRO A 361 -4.40 -19.05 -20.47
C PRO A 361 -3.32 -19.94 -19.82
N ALA A 362 -3.02 -21.11 -20.41
CA ALA A 362 -2.25 -22.17 -19.78
C ALA A 362 -0.80 -21.78 -19.45
N PRO A 363 0.00 -21.17 -20.36
CA PRO A 363 1.38 -20.79 -20.03
C PRO A 363 1.48 -19.90 -18.80
N ALA A 364 0.59 -18.91 -18.68
CA ALA A 364 0.60 -17.95 -17.57
C ALA A 364 0.19 -18.59 -16.24
N ALA A 365 -0.66 -19.62 -16.29
CA ALA A 365 -1.06 -20.40 -15.13
C ALA A 365 0.04 -21.38 -14.72
N ILE A 366 0.61 -22.15 -15.65
CA ILE A 366 1.63 -23.18 -15.38
C ILE A 366 2.93 -22.56 -14.89
N VAL A 367 3.39 -21.47 -15.52
CA VAL A 367 4.71 -20.87 -15.23
C VAL A 367 4.89 -20.47 -13.76
N GLN A 368 3.82 -20.28 -12.99
CA GLN A 368 3.89 -19.95 -11.56
C GLN A 368 4.59 -21.04 -10.74
N THR A 369 4.56 -22.28 -11.20
CA THR A 369 5.27 -23.42 -10.59
C THR A 369 6.61 -23.57 -11.29
N GLU A 370 7.70 -23.34 -10.55
CA GLU A 370 9.05 -23.23 -11.13
C GLU A 370 9.48 -24.49 -11.90
N ALA A 371 9.15 -25.67 -11.39
CA ALA A 371 9.45 -26.95 -12.02
C ALA A 371 8.85 -27.12 -13.43
N TYR A 372 7.78 -26.39 -13.76
CA TYR A 372 7.10 -26.46 -15.05
C TYR A 372 7.36 -25.25 -15.95
N GLY A 373 8.44 -24.52 -15.69
CA GLY A 373 8.85 -23.35 -16.49
C GLY A 373 9.04 -23.68 -17.97
N ASP A 374 9.71 -24.80 -18.27
CA ASP A 374 9.99 -25.24 -19.64
C ASP A 374 8.72 -25.68 -20.37
N SER A 375 7.82 -26.42 -19.69
CA SER A 375 6.52 -26.78 -20.24
C SER A 375 5.68 -25.55 -20.58
N ALA A 376 5.65 -24.54 -19.70
CA ALA A 376 4.95 -23.29 -19.99
C ALA A 376 5.57 -22.55 -21.19
N ALA A 377 6.90 -22.58 -21.33
CA ALA A 377 7.60 -21.98 -22.47
C ALA A 377 7.28 -22.71 -23.78
N HIS A 378 7.22 -24.05 -23.77
CA HIS A 378 6.84 -24.85 -24.92
C HIS A 378 5.44 -24.51 -25.43
N ILE A 379 4.45 -24.43 -24.53
CA ILE A 379 3.07 -24.06 -24.90
C ILE A 379 3.02 -22.64 -25.48
N ALA A 380 3.77 -21.70 -24.90
CA ALA A 380 3.83 -20.33 -25.38
C ALA A 380 4.44 -20.23 -26.80
N GLU A 381 5.48 -21.00 -27.09
CA GLU A 381 6.08 -21.08 -28.44
C GLU A 381 5.10 -21.62 -29.48
N ARG A 382 4.29 -22.61 -29.11
CA ARG A 382 3.23 -23.09 -30.01
C ARG A 382 2.19 -22.01 -30.27
N LEU A 383 1.77 -21.27 -29.25
CA LEU A 383 0.79 -20.18 -29.39
C LEU A 383 1.26 -19.06 -30.34
N GLU A 384 2.57 -18.87 -30.53
CA GLU A 384 3.11 -17.90 -31.50
C GLU A 384 2.76 -18.25 -32.96
N ARG A 385 2.37 -19.51 -33.24
CA ARG A 385 1.91 -19.96 -34.57
C ARG A 385 0.51 -19.45 -34.92
N ILE A 386 -0.23 -18.93 -33.95
CA ILE A 386 -1.60 -18.42 -34.15
C ILE A 386 -1.71 -16.95 -33.71
N ALA A 387 -2.51 -16.16 -34.43
CA ALA A 387 -2.72 -14.76 -34.10
C ALA A 387 -3.69 -14.60 -32.91
N PRO A 388 -3.42 -13.68 -31.95
CA PRO A 388 -4.35 -13.39 -30.87
C PRO A 388 -5.63 -12.75 -31.41
N LYS A 389 -6.78 -13.24 -30.98
CA LYS A 389 -8.10 -12.78 -31.48
C LYS A 389 -8.76 -11.77 -30.56
N ILE A 390 -8.49 -11.86 -29.26
CA ILE A 390 -9.12 -11.02 -28.24
C ILE A 390 -8.10 -10.46 -27.23
N ASN A 391 -8.51 -9.44 -26.47
CA ASN A 391 -7.68 -8.84 -25.41
C ASN A 391 -7.19 -9.86 -24.36
N ARG A 392 -7.94 -10.93 -24.13
CA ARG A 392 -7.58 -11.96 -23.15
C ARG A 392 -6.35 -12.76 -23.57
N ASP A 393 -6.24 -13.08 -24.86
CA ASP A 393 -5.15 -13.86 -25.44
C ASP A 393 -3.81 -13.15 -25.21
N MET A 394 -3.73 -11.89 -25.63
CA MET A 394 -2.55 -11.05 -25.42
C MET A 394 -2.22 -10.85 -23.93
N GLN A 395 -3.25 -10.71 -23.08
CA GLN A 395 -3.07 -10.52 -21.65
C GLN A 395 -2.36 -11.73 -21.02
N PHE A 396 -2.78 -12.95 -21.36
CA PHE A 396 -2.14 -14.16 -20.84
C PHE A 396 -0.74 -14.35 -21.40
N TYR A 397 -0.51 -14.09 -22.69
CA TYR A 397 0.83 -14.18 -23.26
C TYR A 397 1.81 -13.22 -22.56
N PHE A 398 1.45 -11.94 -22.37
CA PHE A 398 2.30 -11.00 -21.63
C PHE A 398 2.46 -11.34 -20.15
N ARG A 399 1.46 -11.95 -19.49
CA ARG A 399 1.61 -12.44 -18.12
C ARG A 399 2.65 -13.55 -18.03
N TRP A 400 2.61 -14.52 -18.95
CA TRP A 400 3.61 -15.57 -19.04
C TRP A 400 5.01 -14.97 -19.28
N ALA A 401 5.15 -14.14 -20.33
CA ALA A 401 6.43 -13.56 -20.70
C ALA A 401 7.03 -12.71 -19.57
N MET A 402 6.19 -12.01 -18.80
CA MET A 402 6.62 -11.27 -17.62
C MET A 402 7.16 -12.20 -16.52
N THR A 403 6.47 -13.30 -16.18
CA THR A 403 6.91 -14.24 -15.14
C THR A 403 8.13 -15.06 -15.57
N ALA A 404 8.17 -15.50 -16.83
CA ALA A 404 9.29 -16.24 -17.43
C ALA A 404 10.50 -15.34 -17.78
N ARG A 405 10.36 -14.01 -17.69
CA ARG A 405 11.33 -13.02 -18.17
C ARG A 405 11.68 -13.16 -19.66
N ALA A 406 10.72 -13.65 -20.46
CA ALA A 406 10.84 -13.76 -21.92
C ALA A 406 10.55 -12.41 -22.60
N TYR A 407 11.33 -11.38 -22.26
CA TYR A 407 11.04 -10.00 -22.67
C TYR A 407 11.19 -9.78 -24.17
N GLU A 408 12.17 -10.42 -24.81
CA GLU A 408 12.36 -10.37 -26.27
C GLU A 408 11.16 -10.98 -27.02
N LYS A 409 10.63 -12.10 -26.52
CA LYS A 409 9.40 -12.71 -27.05
C LYS A 409 8.19 -11.78 -26.88
N ALA A 410 8.09 -11.08 -25.74
CA ALA A 410 7.05 -10.07 -25.54
C ALA A 410 7.17 -8.88 -26.52
N ASP A 411 8.39 -8.40 -26.78
CA ASP A 411 8.63 -7.31 -27.74
C ASP A 411 8.23 -7.73 -29.17
N SER A 412 8.65 -8.92 -29.60
CA SER A 412 8.28 -9.50 -30.90
C SER A 412 6.77 -9.71 -31.03
N PHE A 413 6.12 -10.25 -29.99
CA PHE A 413 4.68 -10.44 -29.95
C PHE A 413 3.94 -9.10 -29.99
N PHE A 414 4.40 -8.08 -29.25
CA PHE A 414 3.79 -6.75 -29.31
C PHE A 414 3.89 -6.12 -30.71
N ALA A 415 5.04 -6.26 -31.37
CA ALA A 415 5.27 -5.74 -32.72
C ALA A 415 4.36 -6.40 -33.77
N SER A 416 4.01 -7.67 -33.60
CA SER A 416 3.09 -8.39 -34.51
C SER A 416 1.61 -8.08 -34.27
N LEU A 417 1.26 -7.42 -33.16
CA LEU A 417 -0.13 -7.12 -32.84
C LEU A 417 -0.78 -6.13 -33.84
N PRO A 418 -2.03 -6.41 -34.27
CA PRO A 418 -2.83 -5.44 -35.00
C PRO A 418 -3.02 -4.10 -34.26
N LYS A 419 -3.12 -2.98 -35.00
CA LYS A 419 -3.28 -1.62 -34.43
C LYS A 419 -4.45 -1.47 -33.45
N ASN A 420 -5.55 -2.21 -33.65
CA ASN A 420 -6.72 -2.21 -32.77
C ASN A 420 -6.51 -2.97 -31.45
N MET A 421 -5.47 -3.81 -31.35
CA MET A 421 -5.04 -4.50 -30.13
C MET A 421 -4.02 -3.68 -29.32
N GLN A 422 -3.24 -2.81 -29.98
CA GLN A 422 -2.20 -1.96 -29.37
C GLN A 422 -2.72 -0.86 -28.40
N ARG A 423 -4.00 -0.89 -28.02
CA ARG A 423 -4.60 0.02 -27.02
C ARG A 423 -5.47 -0.69 -25.98
N ARG A 424 -5.38 -2.02 -25.91
CA ARG A 424 -6.25 -2.83 -25.08
C ARG A 424 -5.65 -3.04 -23.69
N HIS A 425 -6.52 -3.32 -22.71
CA HIS A 425 -6.15 -3.40 -21.31
C HIS A 425 -5.07 -4.45 -21.00
N GLY A 426 -4.99 -5.53 -21.77
CA GLY A 426 -3.96 -6.57 -21.65
C GLY A 426 -2.52 -6.04 -21.78
N LEU A 427 -2.32 -4.90 -22.44
CA LEU A 427 -1.00 -4.27 -22.59
C LEU A 427 -0.41 -3.70 -21.31
N LEU A 428 -1.19 -3.60 -20.22
CA LEU A 428 -0.62 -3.19 -18.94
C LEU A 428 0.44 -4.18 -18.42
N TYR A 429 0.33 -5.47 -18.79
CA TYR A 429 1.39 -6.45 -18.51
C TYR A 429 2.64 -6.19 -19.34
N TYR A 430 2.49 -5.79 -20.61
CA TYR A 430 3.61 -5.36 -21.44
C TYR A 430 4.25 -4.06 -20.90
N ALA A 431 3.46 -3.10 -20.41
CA ALA A 431 3.99 -1.92 -19.74
C ALA A 431 4.84 -2.27 -18.49
N ASN A 432 4.48 -3.33 -17.76
CA ASN A 432 5.29 -3.83 -16.65
C ASN A 432 6.60 -4.48 -17.14
N ILE A 433 6.58 -5.21 -18.26
CA ILE A 433 7.79 -5.74 -18.91
C ILE A 433 8.72 -4.59 -19.31
N LEU A 434 8.19 -3.57 -19.99
CA LEU A 434 8.93 -2.37 -20.36
C LEU A 434 9.54 -1.67 -19.14
N GLN A 435 8.80 -1.55 -18.04
CA GLN A 435 9.36 -1.04 -16.78
C GLN A 435 10.52 -1.93 -16.28
N ARG A 436 10.36 -3.26 -16.28
CA ARG A 436 11.42 -4.18 -15.82
C ARG A 436 12.69 -4.07 -16.65
N GLN A 437 12.57 -3.75 -17.94
CA GLN A 437 13.69 -3.44 -18.83
C GLN A 437 14.26 -2.01 -18.67
N GLY A 438 13.71 -1.18 -17.79
CA GLY A 438 14.11 0.23 -17.64
C GLY A 438 13.54 1.18 -18.71
N ARG A 439 12.66 0.69 -19.60
CA ARG A 439 12.02 1.44 -20.71
C ARG A 439 10.80 2.23 -20.22
N PHE A 440 10.99 3.07 -19.20
CA PHE A 440 9.90 3.75 -18.48
C PHE A 440 9.05 4.68 -19.34
N LYS A 441 9.67 5.37 -20.32
CA LYS A 441 8.96 6.27 -21.25
C LYS A 441 7.98 5.49 -22.14
N GLU A 442 8.40 4.34 -22.65
CA GLU A 442 7.57 3.48 -23.49
C GLU A 442 6.43 2.86 -22.67
N ALA A 443 6.73 2.43 -21.44
CA ALA A 443 5.71 1.98 -20.49
C ALA A 443 4.64 3.06 -20.24
N LEU A 444 5.04 4.34 -20.08
CA LEU A 444 4.13 5.46 -19.89
C LEU A 444 3.25 5.72 -21.12
N VAL A 445 3.81 5.57 -22.33
CA VAL A 445 3.04 5.67 -23.58
C VAL A 445 1.96 4.59 -23.63
N ILE A 446 2.29 3.33 -23.35
CA ILE A 446 1.32 2.24 -23.32
C ILE A 446 0.22 2.49 -22.28
N VAL A 447 0.60 2.89 -21.06
CA VAL A 447 -0.36 3.24 -20.00
C VAL A 447 -1.29 4.37 -20.44
N GLY A 448 -0.76 5.42 -21.07
CA GLY A 448 -1.54 6.54 -21.58
C GLY A 448 -2.51 6.16 -22.71
N GLU A 449 -2.07 5.30 -23.65
CA GLU A 449 -2.91 4.81 -24.74
C GLU A 449 -4.06 3.93 -24.23
N VAL A 450 -3.78 3.03 -23.28
CA VAL A 450 -4.80 2.20 -22.62
C VAL A 450 -5.77 3.06 -21.83
N HIS A 451 -5.28 4.05 -21.07
CA HIS A 451 -6.11 4.97 -20.28
C HIS A 451 -7.06 5.78 -21.16
N GLY A 452 -6.55 6.35 -22.25
CA GLY A 452 -7.36 7.05 -23.23
C GLY A 452 -8.41 6.16 -23.90
N GLN A 453 -8.07 4.90 -24.19
CA GLN A 453 -8.99 3.94 -24.79
C GLN A 453 -10.12 3.55 -23.84
N ILE A 454 -9.83 3.33 -22.56
CA ILE A 454 -10.86 3.02 -21.55
C ILE A 454 -11.80 4.22 -21.36
N LEU A 455 -11.27 5.44 -21.23
CA LEU A 455 -12.07 6.66 -21.10
C LEU A 455 -12.87 7.00 -22.37
N SER A 456 -12.49 6.46 -23.52
CA SER A 456 -13.30 6.58 -24.74
C SER A 456 -14.59 5.76 -24.70
N ASN A 457 -14.75 4.84 -23.73
CA ASN A 457 -15.94 4.01 -23.58
C ASN A 457 -16.69 4.30 -22.27
N PRO A 458 -17.51 5.36 -22.21
CA PRO A 458 -18.16 5.80 -20.98
C PRO A 458 -19.11 4.75 -20.38
N SER A 459 -19.67 3.87 -21.22
CA SER A 459 -20.63 2.82 -20.80
C SER A 459 -20.00 1.55 -20.21
N ALA A 460 -18.68 1.37 -20.36
CA ALA A 460 -17.95 0.20 -19.88
C ALA A 460 -16.71 0.59 -19.06
N LEU A 461 -16.66 1.84 -18.60
CA LEU A 461 -15.61 2.34 -17.72
C LEU A 461 -15.65 1.59 -16.38
N ASN A 462 -14.47 1.27 -15.85
CA ASN A 462 -14.30 0.83 -14.47
C ASN A 462 -13.63 1.96 -13.68
N GLY A 463 -14.31 2.47 -12.65
CA GLY A 463 -13.84 3.63 -11.90
C GLY A 463 -12.54 3.36 -11.14
N PHE A 464 -12.37 2.15 -10.61
CA PHE A 464 -11.16 1.73 -9.91
C PHE A 464 -9.97 1.62 -10.86
N THR A 465 -10.17 0.99 -12.04
CA THR A 465 -9.12 0.93 -13.08
C THR A 465 -8.69 2.32 -13.54
N ASN A 466 -9.64 3.27 -13.67
CA ASN A 466 -9.31 4.66 -14.01
C ASN A 466 -8.36 5.28 -12.95
N TYR A 467 -8.69 5.12 -11.67
CA TYR A 467 -7.84 5.59 -10.58
C TYR A 467 -6.46 4.92 -10.58
N SER A 468 -6.39 3.59 -10.75
CA SER A 468 -5.12 2.86 -10.82
C SER A 468 -4.22 3.35 -11.96
N LEU A 469 -4.77 3.69 -13.12
CA LEU A 469 -3.98 4.22 -14.24
C LEU A 469 -3.46 5.64 -13.98
N ILE A 470 -4.19 6.47 -13.22
CA ILE A 470 -3.69 7.78 -12.79
C ILE A 470 -2.48 7.61 -11.86
N LYS A 471 -2.58 6.73 -10.86
CA LYS A 471 -1.46 6.38 -9.97
C LYS A 471 -0.26 5.84 -10.77
N ARG A 472 -0.52 4.89 -11.66
CA ARG A 472 0.50 4.24 -12.51
C ARG A 472 1.23 5.22 -13.42
N ALA A 473 0.52 6.18 -14.01
CA ALA A 473 1.14 7.23 -14.81
C ALA A 473 2.06 8.12 -13.96
N GLY A 474 1.67 8.43 -12.72
CA GLY A 474 2.49 9.16 -11.76
C GLY A 474 3.76 8.41 -11.37
N GLU A 475 3.67 7.11 -11.07
CA GLU A 475 4.82 6.24 -10.79
C GLU A 475 5.83 6.26 -11.94
N LEU A 476 5.37 6.05 -13.17
CA LEU A 476 6.25 6.01 -14.33
C LEU A 476 6.89 7.38 -14.59
N ARG A 477 6.20 8.49 -14.34
CA ARG A 477 6.82 9.83 -14.39
C ARG A 477 7.91 10.00 -13.35
N PHE A 478 7.66 9.55 -12.12
CA PHE A 478 8.67 9.55 -11.07
C PHE A 478 9.88 8.71 -11.49
N LEU A 479 9.67 7.48 -11.97
CA LEU A 479 10.75 6.60 -12.45
C LEU A 479 11.51 7.18 -13.65
N ILE A 480 10.83 7.85 -14.60
CA ILE A 480 11.48 8.54 -15.72
C ILE A 480 12.42 9.64 -15.20
N GLU A 481 11.98 10.44 -14.24
CA GLU A 481 12.80 11.52 -13.68
C GLU A 481 13.94 10.96 -12.84
N THR A 482 13.65 9.95 -11.99
CA THR A 482 14.67 9.21 -11.23
C THR A 482 15.71 8.59 -12.14
N ALA A 483 15.32 8.00 -13.27
CA ALA A 483 16.26 7.43 -14.23
C ALA A 483 17.20 8.48 -14.81
N LYS A 484 16.67 9.64 -15.25
CA LYS A 484 17.49 10.75 -15.76
C LYS A 484 18.50 11.23 -14.72
N ILE A 485 18.05 11.40 -13.47
CA ILE A 485 18.89 11.82 -12.35
C ILE A 485 19.96 10.75 -12.07
N PHE A 486 19.57 9.48 -12.00
CA PHE A 486 20.48 8.38 -11.67
C PHE A 486 21.57 8.16 -12.73
N THR A 487 21.23 8.32 -14.02
CA THR A 487 22.18 8.21 -15.15
C THR A 487 23.01 9.47 -15.38
N SER A 488 22.77 10.57 -14.63
CA SER A 488 23.58 11.79 -14.79
C SER A 488 25.01 11.61 -14.26
N VAL A 489 25.25 10.56 -13.48
CA VAL A 489 26.57 10.11 -13.06
C VAL A 489 26.68 8.67 -13.55
N SER A 490 27.67 8.35 -14.39
CA SER A 490 27.85 6.99 -14.90
C SER A 490 28.28 6.02 -13.81
N GLN A 491 27.95 4.74 -13.96
CA GLN A 491 28.55 3.69 -13.14
C GLN A 491 30.09 3.64 -13.36
N PRO A 492 30.91 3.49 -12.31
CA PRO A 492 32.36 3.33 -12.46
C PRO A 492 32.70 2.02 -13.18
N ARG A 493 33.72 2.07 -14.05
CA ARG A 493 34.22 0.90 -14.80
C ARG A 493 35.15 0.01 -13.97
N ASP A 494 35.93 0.63 -13.09
CA ASP A 494 36.74 -0.06 -12.08
C ASP A 494 36.27 0.40 -10.69
N PRO A 495 35.23 -0.25 -10.14
CA PRO A 495 34.66 0.17 -8.88
C PRO A 495 35.60 -0.13 -7.72
N LYS A 496 35.85 0.88 -6.87
CA LYS A 496 36.63 0.70 -5.64
C LYS A 496 35.85 -0.03 -4.52
N GLY A 497 34.54 -0.18 -4.70
CA GLY A 497 33.64 -0.85 -3.76
C GLY A 497 32.23 -0.98 -4.36
N VAL A 498 31.38 -1.78 -3.71
CA VAL A 498 30.02 -2.09 -4.18
C VAL A 498 28.99 -1.70 -3.13
N VAL A 499 27.87 -1.11 -3.55
CA VAL A 499 26.72 -0.81 -2.70
C VAL A 499 25.49 -1.54 -3.23
N LEU A 500 24.94 -2.46 -2.43
CA LEU A 500 23.75 -3.23 -2.77
C LEU A 500 22.49 -2.56 -2.24
N ILE A 501 21.44 -2.49 -3.07
CA ILE A 501 20.09 -2.05 -2.66
C ILE A 501 19.03 -3.01 -3.19
N ALA A 502 17.91 -3.15 -2.48
CA ALA A 502 16.83 -4.09 -2.83
C ALA A 502 15.43 -3.43 -2.90
N PRO A 503 15.25 -2.33 -3.67
CA PRO A 503 13.92 -1.74 -3.80
C PRO A 503 12.98 -2.74 -4.51
N ARG A 504 11.86 -3.09 -3.87
CA ARG A 504 10.88 -4.07 -4.40
C ARG A 504 9.75 -3.42 -5.21
N ASN A 505 9.48 -2.14 -4.96
CA ASN A 505 8.45 -1.36 -5.64
C ASN A 505 8.81 0.15 -5.58
N THR A 506 8.03 1.00 -6.26
CA THR A 506 8.26 2.45 -6.27
C THR A 506 8.11 3.10 -4.88
N ASP A 507 7.24 2.57 -4.01
CA ASP A 507 7.10 3.04 -2.63
C ASP A 507 8.36 2.80 -1.79
N HIS A 508 9.03 1.67 -1.97
CA HIS A 508 10.31 1.38 -1.32
C HIS A 508 11.43 2.20 -1.93
N LEU A 509 11.51 2.29 -3.27
CA LEU A 509 12.54 3.08 -3.95
C LEU A 509 12.55 4.53 -3.48
N ARG A 510 11.37 5.17 -3.38
CA ARG A 510 11.27 6.59 -2.99
C ARG A 510 11.73 6.87 -1.56
N ARG A 511 11.95 5.85 -0.74
CA ARG A 511 12.41 6.05 0.62
C ARG A 511 13.95 5.97 0.68
N TYR A 512 14.61 5.27 -0.27
CA TYR A 512 16.07 5.16 -0.34
C TYR A 512 16.73 6.55 -0.51
N PRO A 513 17.98 6.74 -0.03
CA PRO A 513 18.68 8.01 -0.18
C PRO A 513 19.25 8.18 -1.60
N LEU A 514 18.39 8.38 -2.59
CA LEU A 514 18.74 8.40 -4.02
C LEU A 514 19.89 9.35 -4.37
N MET A 515 19.96 10.54 -3.75
CA MET A 515 21.08 11.48 -3.97
C MET A 515 22.40 11.01 -3.33
N VAL A 516 22.36 10.24 -2.23
CA VAL A 516 23.56 9.64 -1.62
C VAL A 516 24.08 8.51 -2.51
N LEU A 517 23.19 7.72 -3.11
CA LEU A 517 23.57 6.69 -4.09
C LEU A 517 24.31 7.29 -5.29
N LEU A 518 23.86 8.45 -5.79
CA LEU A 518 24.58 9.18 -6.84
C LEU A 518 25.99 9.60 -6.40
N GLU A 519 26.13 10.06 -5.15
CA GLU A 519 27.42 10.46 -4.61
C GLU A 519 28.36 9.27 -4.42
N PHE A 520 27.84 8.07 -4.10
CA PHE A 520 28.61 6.82 -4.14
C PHE A 520 29.22 6.59 -5.52
N LYS A 521 28.43 6.72 -6.60
CA LYS A 521 28.93 6.58 -7.98
C LYS A 521 30.04 7.59 -8.28
N LYS A 522 29.86 8.86 -7.90
CA LYS A 522 30.90 9.91 -8.11
C LYS A 522 32.20 9.58 -7.39
N ARG A 523 32.12 8.92 -6.23
CA ARG A 523 33.29 8.49 -5.44
C ARG A 523 33.87 7.16 -5.90
N GLY A 524 33.41 6.59 -7.02
CA GLY A 524 33.95 5.36 -7.59
C GLY A 524 33.35 4.07 -7.04
N TRP A 525 32.23 4.12 -6.30
CA TRP A 525 31.51 2.92 -5.86
C TRP A 525 30.46 2.49 -6.90
N ALA A 526 30.38 1.20 -7.18
CA ALA A 526 29.29 0.64 -7.98
C ALA A 526 28.01 0.59 -7.13
N VAL A 527 26.93 1.20 -7.60
CA VAL A 527 25.61 1.04 -6.97
C VAL A 527 24.81 0.00 -7.74
N VAL A 528 24.46 -1.10 -7.06
CA VAL A 528 23.88 -2.29 -7.66
C VAL A 528 22.48 -2.56 -7.08
N PRO A 529 21.41 -2.27 -7.83
CA PRO A 529 20.08 -2.72 -7.45
C PRO A 529 19.93 -4.22 -7.73
N ILE A 530 19.74 -5.02 -6.68
CA ILE A 530 19.65 -6.48 -6.81
C ILE A 530 18.28 -6.93 -7.35
N VAL A 531 17.28 -6.05 -7.29
CA VAL A 531 15.93 -6.26 -7.83
C VAL A 531 15.77 -5.48 -9.14
N GLU A 532 15.31 -6.14 -10.20
CA GLU A 532 15.16 -5.48 -11.51
C GLU A 532 13.96 -4.50 -11.58
N GLY A 533 14.08 -3.48 -12.42
CA GLY A 533 12.92 -2.73 -12.93
C GLY A 533 12.53 -1.43 -12.21
N LEU A 534 13.39 -0.89 -11.35
CA LEU A 534 13.13 0.37 -10.65
C LEU A 534 14.21 1.44 -10.86
N LEU A 535 15.43 1.02 -11.18
CA LEU A 535 16.52 1.89 -11.63
C LEU A 535 17.04 1.40 -12.98
N PRO A 536 17.66 2.28 -13.79
CA PRO A 536 18.34 1.89 -15.01
C PRO A 536 19.40 0.81 -14.75
N ARG A 537 19.51 -0.15 -15.68
CA ARG A 537 20.54 -1.19 -15.61
C ARG A 537 21.84 -0.67 -16.19
N GLU A 538 22.69 -0.10 -15.34
CA GLU A 538 24.05 0.33 -15.67
C GLU A 538 25.05 -0.74 -15.20
N LEU A 539 25.83 -1.26 -16.13
CA LEU A 539 26.84 -2.29 -15.88
C LEU A 539 28.20 -1.66 -15.59
N THR A 540 29.00 -2.28 -14.74
CA THR A 540 30.39 -1.88 -14.46
C THR A 540 31.35 -2.42 -15.53
N GLY A 541 31.01 -3.54 -16.17
CA GLY A 541 31.92 -4.32 -17.02
C GLY A 541 32.61 -5.46 -16.27
N ASP A 542 32.43 -5.54 -14.95
CA ASP A 542 32.88 -6.67 -14.13
C ASP A 542 31.73 -7.68 -14.00
N ALA A 543 31.87 -8.84 -14.64
CA ALA A 543 30.83 -9.88 -14.67
C ALA A 543 30.42 -10.36 -13.26
N ALA A 544 31.33 -10.35 -12.29
CA ALA A 544 31.05 -10.77 -10.92
C ALA A 544 30.17 -9.74 -10.18
N ILE A 545 30.28 -8.45 -10.51
CA ILE A 545 29.39 -7.41 -9.97
C ILE A 545 28.09 -7.35 -10.77
N ASP A 546 28.18 -7.41 -12.09
CA ASP A 546 27.07 -7.22 -13.02
C ASP A 546 26.01 -8.33 -12.95
N VAL A 547 26.38 -9.53 -12.51
CA VAL A 547 25.44 -10.64 -12.29
C VAL A 547 24.46 -10.38 -11.14
N MET A 548 24.85 -9.55 -10.15
CA MET A 548 23.97 -9.14 -9.05
C MET A 548 22.94 -8.08 -9.48
N ASN A 549 23.23 -7.28 -10.52
CA ASN A 549 22.36 -6.20 -10.98
C ASN A 549 21.08 -6.75 -11.64
N GLY A 550 19.95 -6.61 -10.95
CA GLY A 550 18.66 -7.19 -11.34
C GLY A 550 18.64 -8.72 -11.28
N ALA A 551 19.41 -9.31 -10.37
CA ALA A 551 19.44 -10.75 -10.13
C ALA A 551 18.05 -11.29 -9.80
N ILE A 552 17.30 -10.60 -8.92
CA ILE A 552 15.97 -11.00 -8.45
C ILE A 552 14.89 -10.24 -9.23
N SER A 553 13.90 -10.97 -9.74
CA SER A 553 12.71 -10.38 -10.36
C SER A 553 11.67 -9.94 -9.30
N PRO A 554 10.75 -9.01 -9.61
CA PRO A 554 9.62 -8.70 -8.73
C PRO A 554 8.71 -9.89 -8.41
N THR A 555 8.84 -10.99 -9.18
CA THR A 555 8.20 -12.28 -8.97
C THR A 555 9.07 -13.26 -8.17
N ILE A 556 10.09 -12.76 -7.44
CA ILE A 556 10.96 -13.53 -6.53
C ILE A 556 11.83 -14.59 -7.23
N ARG A 557 11.95 -14.52 -8.56
CA ARG A 557 12.79 -15.46 -9.33
C ARG A 557 14.14 -14.87 -9.61
N LEU A 558 15.18 -15.64 -9.34
CA LEU A 558 16.52 -15.35 -9.81
C LEU A 558 16.61 -15.48 -11.33
N ARG A 559 17.39 -14.59 -11.96
CA ARG A 559 17.79 -14.71 -13.36
C ARG A 559 18.53 -16.01 -13.57
N LYS A 560 18.39 -16.64 -14.74
CA LYS A 560 19.14 -17.85 -15.11
C LYS A 560 20.64 -17.72 -14.80
N THR A 561 21.29 -16.66 -15.30
CA THR A 561 22.72 -16.38 -15.05
C THR A 561 23.07 -16.17 -13.58
N ALA A 562 22.17 -15.57 -12.79
CA ALA A 562 22.38 -15.40 -11.36
C ALA A 562 22.22 -16.73 -10.60
N ARG A 563 21.23 -17.54 -10.98
CA ARG A 563 20.99 -18.86 -10.41
C ARG A 563 22.16 -19.82 -10.61
N GLU A 564 22.82 -19.74 -11.76
CA GLU A 564 23.98 -20.56 -12.11
C GLU A 564 25.20 -20.29 -11.20
N VAL A 565 25.39 -19.05 -10.75
CA VAL A 565 26.55 -18.65 -9.94
C VAL A 565 26.26 -18.40 -8.46
N MET A 566 24.99 -18.22 -8.10
CA MET A 566 24.50 -18.04 -6.73
C MET A 566 23.73 -19.30 -6.35
N PRO A 567 24.38 -20.37 -5.85
CA PRO A 567 23.68 -21.61 -5.48
C PRO A 567 22.63 -21.36 -4.40
N ASP A 568 21.79 -22.35 -4.12
CA ASP A 568 20.86 -22.22 -2.99
C ASP A 568 21.62 -22.20 -1.66
N VAL A 569 21.03 -21.54 -0.66
CA VAL A 569 21.65 -21.42 0.67
C VAL A 569 21.50 -22.71 1.46
N THR A 570 22.57 -23.13 2.13
CA THR A 570 22.57 -24.27 3.06
C THR A 570 22.09 -23.83 4.45
N ASP A 571 21.50 -24.76 5.22
CA ASP A 571 21.03 -24.52 6.61
C ASP A 571 20.04 -23.34 6.72
N PHE A 572 19.13 -23.22 5.74
CA PHE A 572 18.06 -22.22 5.74
C PHE A 572 16.72 -22.87 6.10
N HIS A 573 16.36 -22.78 7.37
CA HIS A 573 15.17 -23.40 7.94
C HIS A 573 14.02 -22.40 8.04
N VAL A 574 12.83 -22.83 7.61
CA VAL A 574 11.61 -22.03 7.64
C VAL A 574 10.52 -22.86 8.28
N ASP A 575 9.99 -22.39 9.41
CA ASP A 575 8.79 -22.91 10.03
C ASP A 575 7.82 -21.75 10.30
N ILE A 576 6.92 -21.54 9.35
CA ILE A 576 5.94 -20.45 9.43
C ILE A 576 4.91 -20.69 10.53
N ARG A 577 4.64 -21.95 10.92
CA ARG A 577 3.65 -22.27 11.97
C ARG A 577 4.12 -21.87 13.35
N SER A 578 5.43 -21.92 13.60
CA SER A 578 6.04 -21.38 14.82
C SER A 578 6.51 -19.93 14.69
N GLY A 579 6.43 -19.34 13.49
CA GLY A 579 6.93 -17.99 13.22
C GLY A 579 8.46 -17.92 13.17
N SER A 580 9.13 -19.00 12.81
CA SER A 580 10.59 -19.09 12.82
C SER A 580 11.20 -19.13 11.41
N ILE A 581 12.26 -18.35 11.22
CA ILE A 581 13.17 -18.46 10.08
C ILE A 581 14.59 -18.39 10.64
N ARG A 582 15.44 -19.35 10.26
CA ARG A 582 16.85 -19.41 10.68
C ARG A 582 17.75 -19.68 9.49
N TRP A 583 18.92 -19.04 9.47
CA TRP A 583 19.98 -19.31 8.51
C TRP A 583 21.33 -19.46 9.21
N GLY A 584 21.82 -20.69 9.38
CA GLY A 584 22.99 -20.91 10.24
C GLY A 584 22.71 -20.44 11.67
N ASP A 585 23.57 -19.55 12.15
CA ASP A 585 23.48 -18.87 13.46
C ASP A 585 22.59 -17.61 13.44
N ILE A 586 22.03 -17.23 12.29
CA ILE A 586 21.19 -16.05 12.14
C ILE A 586 19.74 -16.42 12.43
N ASP A 587 19.19 -15.91 13.53
CA ASP A 587 17.77 -16.01 13.87
C ASP A 587 16.99 -14.80 13.35
N LEU A 588 15.96 -15.05 12.55
CA LEU A 588 15.05 -14.05 11.98
C LEU A 588 13.62 -14.17 12.52
N SER A 589 13.39 -14.95 13.58
CA SER A 589 12.06 -15.20 14.15
C SER A 589 11.38 -13.91 14.65
N HIS A 590 12.13 -12.98 15.24
CA HIS A 590 11.54 -11.69 15.63
C HIS A 590 11.15 -10.80 14.43
N PRO A 591 11.98 -10.64 13.38
CA PRO A 591 11.53 -10.03 12.12
C PRO A 591 10.28 -10.68 11.49
N VAL A 592 10.11 -12.01 11.62
CA VAL A 592 8.88 -12.70 11.20
C VAL A 592 7.69 -12.24 12.02
N TRP A 593 7.85 -12.18 13.34
CA TRP A 593 6.83 -11.67 14.26
C TRP A 593 6.47 -10.21 13.94
N GLU A 594 7.45 -9.34 13.70
CA GLU A 594 7.22 -7.92 13.38
C GLU A 594 6.39 -7.75 12.09
N ASP A 595 6.71 -8.51 11.04
CA ASP A 595 5.91 -8.48 9.80
C ASP A 595 4.50 -9.06 9.98
N ALA A 596 4.34 -10.11 10.79
CA ALA A 596 3.04 -10.65 11.14
C ALA A 596 2.19 -9.64 11.94
N ALA A 597 2.82 -8.98 12.92
CA ALA A 597 2.20 -8.00 13.78
C ALA A 597 1.72 -6.78 13.00
N ILE A 598 2.57 -6.23 12.11
CA ILE A 598 2.21 -5.10 11.24
C ILE A 598 1.11 -5.51 10.24
N ASN A 599 1.20 -6.72 9.66
CA ASN A 599 0.21 -7.19 8.68
C ASN A 599 -1.18 -7.37 9.29
N ARG A 600 -1.25 -7.96 10.49
CA ARG A 600 -2.51 -8.22 11.22
C ARG A 600 -2.92 -7.08 12.14
N ARG A 601 -2.06 -6.08 12.33
CA ARG A 601 -2.26 -4.92 13.20
C ARG A 601 -2.53 -5.31 14.66
N ARG A 602 -1.75 -6.28 15.16
CA ARG A 602 -1.86 -6.82 16.52
C ARG A 602 -0.53 -7.39 17.01
N TYR A 603 -0.38 -7.58 18.31
CA TYR A 603 0.79 -8.15 18.97
C TYR A 603 0.72 -9.68 19.07
N SER A 604 -0.43 -10.23 19.47
CA SER A 604 -0.63 -11.67 19.63
C SER A 604 -0.89 -12.31 18.27
N ILE A 605 0.02 -13.16 17.79
CA ILE A 605 -0.05 -13.70 16.42
C ILE A 605 -0.67 -15.10 16.40
N ASN A 606 -1.69 -15.29 15.56
CA ASN A 606 -2.17 -16.61 15.17
C ASN A 606 -1.45 -17.05 13.87
N TYR A 607 -0.40 -17.86 14.01
CA TYR A 607 0.36 -18.40 12.88
C TYR A 607 -0.37 -19.51 12.10
N ASP A 608 -1.48 -20.06 12.62
CA ASP A 608 -2.30 -21.03 11.89
C ASP A 608 -3.21 -20.38 10.84
N CYS A 609 -3.37 -19.05 10.88
CA CYS A 609 -4.15 -18.29 9.89
C CYS A 609 -3.60 -18.54 8.46
N PRO A 610 -4.34 -19.20 7.54
CA PRO A 610 -3.80 -19.61 6.24
C PRO A 610 -3.33 -18.45 5.36
N GLU A 611 -4.04 -17.31 5.41
CA GLU A 611 -3.66 -16.12 4.67
C GLU A 611 -2.39 -15.48 5.26
N LEU A 612 -2.11 -15.63 6.56
CA LEU A 612 -0.86 -15.17 7.16
C LEU A 612 0.28 -16.08 6.75
N GLN A 613 0.08 -17.40 6.78
CA GLN A 613 1.07 -18.36 6.34
C GLN A 613 1.50 -18.11 4.89
N ARG A 614 0.54 -17.82 4.00
CA ARG A 614 0.83 -17.46 2.62
C ARG A 614 1.66 -16.17 2.50
N TYR A 615 1.33 -15.14 3.27
CA TYR A 615 2.08 -13.88 3.30
C TYR A 615 3.53 -14.09 3.77
N LEU A 616 3.71 -14.78 4.90
CA LEU A 616 5.02 -15.05 5.48
C LEU A 616 5.85 -16.02 4.62
N GLY A 617 5.22 -17.01 3.98
CA GLY A 617 5.90 -17.89 3.02
C GLY A 617 6.49 -17.11 1.83
N GLY A 618 5.74 -16.14 1.29
CA GLY A 618 6.26 -15.25 0.25
C GLY A 618 7.42 -14.37 0.72
N LEU A 619 7.42 -13.93 2.00
CA LEU A 619 8.55 -13.22 2.59
C LEU A 619 9.76 -14.13 2.81
N ALA A 620 9.55 -15.41 3.16
CA ALA A 620 10.61 -16.40 3.28
C ALA A 620 11.30 -16.63 1.92
N ASP A 621 10.55 -16.73 0.83
CA ASP A 621 11.11 -16.87 -0.53
C ASP A 621 11.95 -15.64 -0.95
N TRP A 622 11.45 -14.43 -0.62
CA TRP A 622 12.22 -13.19 -0.81
C TRP A 622 13.52 -13.20 0.00
N THR A 623 13.44 -13.62 1.26
CA THR A 623 14.58 -13.67 2.19
C THR A 623 15.62 -14.67 1.70
N ARG A 624 15.21 -15.88 1.26
CA ARG A 624 16.10 -16.88 0.67
C ARG A 624 16.78 -16.36 -0.59
N SER A 625 16.04 -15.69 -1.49
CA SER A 625 16.62 -15.11 -2.70
C SER A 625 17.66 -14.03 -2.40
N MET A 626 17.41 -13.20 -1.39
CA MET A 626 18.37 -12.19 -0.93
C MET A 626 19.59 -12.80 -0.24
N ALA A 627 19.41 -13.88 0.52
CA ALA A 627 20.49 -14.63 1.18
C ALA A 627 21.49 -15.18 0.15
N ARG A 628 21.01 -15.71 -0.97
CA ARG A 628 21.86 -16.18 -2.08
C ARG A 628 22.73 -15.06 -2.66
N VAL A 629 22.16 -13.87 -2.86
CA VAL A 629 22.91 -12.70 -3.34
C VAL A 629 23.94 -12.24 -2.29
N LEU A 630 23.60 -12.25 -1.00
CA LEU A 630 24.51 -11.86 0.06
C LEU A 630 25.69 -12.82 0.24
N GLN A 631 25.42 -14.12 0.21
CA GLN A 631 26.47 -15.15 0.26
C GLN A 631 27.45 -14.97 -0.91
N TYR A 632 26.92 -14.76 -2.12
CA TYR A 632 27.74 -14.48 -3.30
C TYR A 632 28.54 -13.18 -3.16
N ALA A 633 27.90 -12.09 -2.73
CA ALA A 633 28.55 -10.79 -2.55
C ALA A 633 29.70 -10.86 -1.54
N ARG A 634 29.54 -11.61 -0.43
CA ARG A 634 30.60 -11.82 0.56
C ARG A 634 31.75 -12.65 0.01
N ALA A 635 31.45 -13.72 -0.73
CA ALA A 635 32.49 -14.51 -1.38
C ALA A 635 33.31 -13.66 -2.37
N HIS A 636 32.63 -12.83 -3.17
CA HIS A 636 33.28 -11.90 -4.09
C HIS A 636 34.10 -10.82 -3.37
N GLN A 637 33.59 -10.27 -2.27
CA GLN A 637 34.34 -9.32 -1.43
C GLN A 637 35.67 -9.92 -0.96
N ARG A 638 35.66 -11.16 -0.45
CA ARG A 638 36.86 -11.86 0.02
C ARG A 638 37.86 -12.13 -1.10
N GLN A 639 37.39 -12.44 -2.30
CA GLN A 639 38.24 -12.73 -3.46
C GLN A 639 38.84 -11.45 -4.06
N SER A 640 38.06 -10.39 -4.17
CA SER A 640 38.46 -9.14 -4.83
C SER A 640 39.17 -8.15 -3.91
N GLY A 641 38.97 -8.27 -2.58
CA GLY A 641 39.43 -7.28 -1.62
C GLY A 641 38.70 -5.93 -1.73
N ARG A 642 37.60 -5.84 -2.49
CA ARG A 642 36.82 -4.60 -2.62
C ARG A 642 35.73 -4.55 -1.56
N PRO A 643 35.58 -3.44 -0.81
CA PRO A 643 34.54 -3.31 0.20
C PRO A 643 33.13 -3.38 -0.41
N VAL A 644 32.22 -3.99 0.33
CA VAL A 644 30.80 -4.14 -0.04
C VAL A 644 29.91 -3.59 1.07
N ALA A 645 29.06 -2.64 0.73
CA ALA A 645 28.00 -2.14 1.60
C ALA A 645 26.65 -2.65 1.12
N ASN A 646 25.71 -2.81 2.05
CA ASN A 646 24.28 -2.98 1.72
C ASN A 646 23.46 -1.91 2.42
N ILE A 647 22.46 -1.34 1.72
CA ILE A 647 21.57 -0.32 2.29
C ILE A 647 20.16 -0.88 2.41
N SER A 648 19.60 -0.76 3.61
CA SER A 648 18.19 -1.05 3.88
C SER A 648 17.56 0.04 4.72
N GLN A 649 16.24 -0.01 4.80
CA GLN A 649 15.45 1.00 5.52
C GLN A 649 14.74 0.41 6.73
N PHE A 650 14.31 -0.83 6.58
CA PHE A 650 13.71 -1.60 7.64
C PHE A 650 14.75 -2.61 8.08
N ASN A 651 15.36 -2.36 9.22
CA ASN A 651 16.36 -3.26 9.79
C ASN A 651 15.75 -4.36 10.67
N CYS A 652 14.44 -4.30 10.94
CA CYS A 652 13.71 -5.26 11.78
C CYS A 652 12.56 -5.98 11.03
N ARG A 653 12.44 -5.80 9.71
CA ARG A 653 11.37 -6.40 8.90
C ARG A 653 11.92 -7.16 7.70
N LEU A 654 11.28 -8.25 7.34
CA LEU A 654 11.69 -9.09 6.23
C LEU A 654 11.33 -8.47 4.85
N PRO A 655 12.12 -8.79 3.82
CA PRO A 655 13.43 -9.46 3.86
C PRO A 655 14.58 -8.49 4.21
N ASP A 656 14.31 -7.19 4.37
CA ASP A 656 15.31 -6.13 4.51
C ASP A 656 16.19 -6.27 5.77
N SER A 657 15.66 -6.84 6.86
CA SER A 657 16.38 -7.11 8.12
C SER A 657 17.52 -8.12 7.96
N LEU A 658 17.44 -8.99 6.94
CA LEU A 658 18.50 -9.96 6.64
C LEU A 658 19.85 -9.27 6.43
N PHE A 659 19.85 -8.09 5.82
CA PHE A 659 21.08 -7.33 5.58
C PHE A 659 21.82 -7.00 6.88
N ARG A 660 21.09 -6.51 7.88
CA ARG A 660 21.63 -6.23 9.20
C ARG A 660 22.06 -7.53 9.89
N ALA A 661 21.13 -8.48 10.02
CA ALA A 661 21.36 -9.70 10.77
C ALA A 661 22.56 -10.50 10.22
N TYR A 662 22.72 -10.51 8.89
CA TYR A 662 23.90 -11.10 8.26
C TYR A 662 25.18 -10.35 8.63
N CYS A 663 25.21 -9.02 8.53
CA CYS A 663 26.38 -8.23 8.91
C CYS A 663 26.69 -8.29 10.42
N ASP A 664 25.73 -8.53 11.29
CA ASP A 664 25.97 -8.69 12.74
C ASP A 664 26.80 -9.96 13.04
N VAL A 665 26.63 -11.03 12.25
CA VAL A 665 27.38 -12.30 12.41
C VAL A 665 28.64 -12.35 11.53
N HIS A 666 28.63 -11.66 10.40
CA HIS A 666 29.57 -11.90 9.32
C HIS A 666 30.24 -10.66 8.74
N GLY A 667 29.79 -9.48 9.18
CA GLY A 667 30.24 -8.21 8.66
C GLY A 667 31.57 -7.77 9.21
N ASP A 668 32.13 -6.79 8.52
CA ASP A 668 33.30 -6.04 8.90
C ASP A 668 32.97 -4.55 8.65
N PRO A 669 33.14 -3.65 9.63
CA PRO A 669 32.75 -2.25 9.50
C PRO A 669 33.39 -1.48 8.33
N GLU A 670 34.45 -2.00 7.73
CA GLU A 670 35.19 -1.36 6.63
C GLU A 670 35.03 -2.13 5.31
N MET A 671 34.94 -3.47 5.38
CA MET A 671 34.98 -4.33 4.21
C MET A 671 33.63 -4.95 3.82
N PHE A 672 32.75 -5.26 4.78
CA PHE A 672 31.44 -5.85 4.49
C PHE A 672 30.40 -5.39 5.51
N PHE A 673 29.71 -4.28 5.23
CA PHE A 673 28.93 -3.57 6.24
C PHE A 673 27.51 -3.22 5.82
N HIS A 674 26.66 -3.02 6.84
CA HIS A 674 25.28 -2.62 6.69
C HIS A 674 25.09 -1.13 6.99
N LEU A 675 24.48 -0.43 6.03
CA LEU A 675 24.06 0.96 6.15
C LEU A 675 22.54 1.03 6.35
N ALA A 676 22.10 1.54 7.50
CA ALA A 676 20.69 1.78 7.77
C ALA A 676 20.30 3.23 7.42
N ALA A 677 19.27 3.36 6.60
CA ALA A 677 18.70 4.62 6.16
C ALA A 677 17.37 4.89 6.88
N ALA A 678 17.24 6.03 7.57
CA ALA A 678 15.98 6.40 8.25
C ALA A 678 15.65 7.88 8.13
N ASN A 679 14.35 8.20 8.26
CA ASN A 679 13.93 9.58 8.48
C ASN A 679 14.47 10.06 9.85
N GLY A 680 14.88 11.34 9.91
CA GLY A 680 15.19 11.97 11.18
C GLY A 680 13.93 12.16 12.04
N TYR A 681 14.10 12.19 13.36
CA TYR A 681 13.00 12.23 14.33
C TYR A 681 12.35 13.63 14.47
N GLN A 682 11.95 14.22 13.34
CA GLN A 682 11.48 15.63 13.25
C GLN A 682 10.05 15.85 13.79
N ASN A 683 9.20 14.82 13.76
CA ASN A 683 7.78 14.97 14.15
C ASN A 683 7.63 15.22 15.65
N TYR A 684 8.60 14.79 16.45
CA TYR A 684 8.63 15.05 17.88
C TYR A 684 8.65 16.56 18.19
N PHE A 685 9.33 17.35 17.36
CA PHE A 685 9.49 18.80 17.51
C PHE A 685 8.43 19.61 16.74
N THR A 686 7.85 19.04 15.69
CA THR A 686 6.92 19.74 14.78
C THR A 686 5.46 19.34 15.00
N ASN A 687 5.16 18.44 15.94
CA ASN A 687 3.83 17.88 16.22
C ASN A 687 3.06 17.49 14.94
N PHE A 688 3.73 16.77 14.03
CA PHE A 688 3.15 16.32 12.75
C PHE A 688 2.65 17.44 11.81
N ALA A 689 3.19 18.66 11.92
CA ALA A 689 2.83 19.79 11.04
C ALA A 689 3.09 19.56 9.53
N THR A 690 3.87 18.54 9.17
CA THR A 690 4.15 18.13 7.79
C THR A 690 3.98 16.63 7.61
N ASN A 691 3.50 16.22 6.44
CA ASN A 691 3.43 14.81 6.04
C ASN A 691 4.71 14.33 5.33
N VAL A 692 5.62 15.24 4.99
CA VAL A 692 6.87 14.96 4.27
C VAL A 692 8.08 15.09 5.20
N SER A 693 8.98 14.10 5.12
CA SER A 693 10.25 14.10 5.84
C SER A 693 11.23 15.11 5.22
N GLN A 694 11.78 15.97 6.06
CA GLN A 694 12.82 16.94 5.71
C GLN A 694 14.18 16.54 6.28
N ARG A 695 14.21 15.60 7.24
CA ARG A 695 15.40 15.14 7.94
C ARG A 695 15.77 13.71 7.57
N PHE A 696 17.04 13.39 7.56
CA PHE A 696 17.53 12.05 7.24
C PHE A 696 18.78 11.67 8.02
N VAL A 697 18.91 10.36 8.29
CA VAL A 697 20.11 9.77 8.88
C VAL A 697 20.51 8.53 8.09
N LEU A 698 21.82 8.36 7.93
CA LEU A 698 22.45 7.17 7.36
C LEU A 698 23.61 6.77 8.27
N ARG A 699 23.60 5.55 8.80
CA ARG A 699 24.63 5.04 9.72
C ARG A 699 25.11 3.66 9.29
N ASN A 700 26.41 3.43 9.45
CA ASN A 700 26.99 2.09 9.42
C ASN A 700 26.68 1.37 10.73
N MET A 701 25.68 0.48 10.68
CA MET A 701 25.21 -0.25 11.86
C MET A 701 26.15 -1.39 12.25
N THR A 702 26.96 -1.90 11.32
CA THR A 702 27.99 -2.92 11.62
C THR A 702 29.05 -2.38 12.57
N ARG A 703 29.30 -1.06 12.56
CA ARG A 703 30.20 -0.40 13.52
C ARG A 703 29.60 -0.25 14.93
N SER A 704 28.27 -0.34 15.06
CA SER A 704 27.56 -0.14 16.33
C SER A 704 26.43 -1.16 16.47
N PRO A 705 26.74 -2.47 16.56
CA PRO A 705 25.73 -3.53 16.47
C PRO A 705 24.70 -3.48 17.61
N HIS A 706 25.09 -2.94 18.78
CA HIS A 706 24.23 -2.80 19.96
C HIS A 706 23.10 -1.77 19.79
N VAL A 707 23.19 -0.81 18.86
CA VAL A 707 22.12 0.19 18.65
C VAL A 707 21.04 -0.36 17.73
N ARG A 708 19.77 -0.14 18.02
CA ARG A 708 18.70 -0.68 17.16
C ARG A 708 18.39 0.14 15.92
N THR A 709 18.72 1.43 15.85
CA THR A 709 18.35 2.29 14.72
C THR A 709 19.34 3.43 14.52
N PRO A 710 19.54 3.93 13.28
CA PRO A 710 20.32 5.14 13.02
C PRO A 710 19.68 6.41 13.62
N SER A 711 18.38 6.41 13.92
CA SER A 711 17.65 7.62 14.32
C SER A 711 17.86 8.07 15.77
N PHE A 712 18.56 7.30 16.60
CA PHE A 712 18.88 7.64 18.00
C PHE A 712 20.39 7.77 18.21
N PRO A 713 20.84 8.51 19.23
CA PRO A 713 22.26 8.61 19.56
C PRO A 713 22.88 7.25 19.89
N ILE A 714 24.19 7.15 19.73
CA ILE A 714 25.00 6.07 20.30
C ILE A 714 25.35 6.48 21.74
N PRO A 715 25.19 5.62 22.77
CA PRO A 715 25.40 5.98 24.17
C PRO A 715 26.73 6.67 24.45
N GLU A 716 27.84 6.14 23.92
CA GLU A 716 29.17 6.71 24.17
C GLU A 716 29.36 8.05 23.48
N ASN A 717 28.72 8.26 22.32
CA ASN A 717 28.75 9.54 21.63
C ASN A 717 27.90 10.58 22.37
N PHE A 718 26.75 10.16 22.89
CA PHE A 718 25.91 11.03 23.71
C PHE A 718 26.66 11.51 24.95
N GLU A 719 27.34 10.61 25.67
CA GLU A 719 28.11 11.00 26.86
C GLU A 719 29.16 12.05 26.53
N ARG A 720 29.96 11.85 25.47
CA ARG A 720 30.96 12.85 25.05
C ARG A 720 30.31 14.16 24.61
N TYR A 721 29.18 14.09 23.90
CA TYR A 721 28.43 15.30 23.50
C TYR A 721 27.92 16.06 24.72
N TYR A 722 27.43 15.36 25.74
CA TYR A 722 26.97 15.95 26.99
C TYR A 722 28.10 16.70 27.71
N GLN A 723 29.29 16.08 27.82
CA GLN A 723 30.47 16.73 28.40
C GLN A 723 30.89 17.98 27.59
N GLN A 724 30.78 17.95 26.26
CA GLN A 724 31.10 19.09 25.39
C GLN A 724 30.11 20.27 25.51
N ARG A 725 28.92 20.06 26.08
CA ARG A 725 27.84 21.05 26.17
C ARG A 725 27.65 21.66 27.54
N GLN A 726 28.50 21.32 28.52
CA GLN A 726 28.40 21.82 29.88
C GLN A 726 28.30 23.35 29.97
N GLU A 727 29.12 24.08 29.20
CA GLU A 727 29.09 25.56 29.17
C GLU A 727 27.80 26.14 28.56
N GLN A 728 27.08 25.38 27.73
CA GLN A 728 25.87 25.80 27.01
C GLN A 728 24.59 25.28 27.66
N LEU A 729 24.72 24.59 28.80
CA LEU A 729 23.63 23.91 29.46
C LEU A 729 22.49 24.87 29.86
N PRO A 730 22.74 26.07 30.42
CA PRO A 730 21.65 27.01 30.74
C PRO A 730 20.78 27.37 29.54
N GLN A 731 21.40 27.61 28.38
CA GLN A 731 20.69 27.95 27.14
C GLN A 731 19.91 26.76 26.57
N ILE A 732 20.49 25.56 26.63
CA ILE A 732 19.82 24.32 26.19
C ILE A 732 18.58 24.04 27.06
N MET A 733 18.73 24.17 28.37
CA MET A 733 17.64 24.00 29.34
C MET A 733 16.49 24.97 29.08
N GLU A 734 16.79 26.25 28.88
CA GLU A 734 15.78 27.27 28.54
C GLU A 734 15.05 26.92 27.24
N ARG A 735 15.79 26.52 26.20
CA ARG A 735 15.24 26.17 24.89
C ARG A 735 14.23 25.02 24.95
N PHE A 736 14.48 24.00 25.78
CA PHE A 736 13.68 22.78 25.82
C PHE A 736 12.70 22.68 26.99
N ALA A 737 12.73 23.62 27.95
CA ALA A 737 11.76 23.69 29.04
C ALA A 737 10.26 23.63 28.58
N PRO A 738 9.84 24.21 27.43
CA PRO A 738 8.45 24.15 26.99
C PRO A 738 7.97 22.78 26.50
N ILE A 739 8.86 21.82 26.18
CA ILE A 739 8.48 20.55 25.54
C ILE A 739 7.50 19.73 26.39
N THR A 740 7.67 19.74 27.70
CA THR A 740 6.79 18.99 28.63
C THR A 740 5.39 19.58 28.71
N LYS A 741 5.19 20.83 28.30
CA LYS A 741 3.89 21.55 28.34
C LYS A 741 3.06 21.41 27.06
N VAL A 742 3.58 20.73 26.04
CA VAL A 742 2.86 20.50 24.78
C VAL A 742 1.70 19.54 25.02
N LYS A 743 0.47 19.99 24.73
CA LYS A 743 -0.73 19.16 24.81
C LYS A 743 -0.73 18.15 23.66
N ARG A 744 -0.51 16.87 23.96
CA ARG A 744 -0.45 15.77 22.96
C ARG A 744 -1.62 14.80 23.10
N SER A 745 -2.13 14.65 24.33
CA SER A 745 -3.25 13.78 24.67
C SER A 745 -4.57 14.53 24.68
N THR A 746 -4.59 15.79 25.14
CA THR A 746 -5.83 16.59 25.32
C THR A 746 -6.10 17.60 24.21
N GLU A 747 -5.26 17.64 23.16
CA GLU A 747 -5.46 18.56 22.05
C GLU A 747 -6.83 18.32 21.38
N GLY A 748 -7.67 19.36 21.34
CA GLY A 748 -9.00 19.30 20.72
C GLY A 748 -10.10 18.61 21.54
N THR A 749 -9.90 18.30 22.82
CA THR A 749 -10.96 17.76 23.70
C THR A 749 -11.77 18.87 24.39
N SER A 750 -13.05 18.61 24.66
CA SER A 750 -14.00 19.59 25.25
C SER A 750 -13.96 19.67 26.78
N GLY A 751 -12.91 19.15 27.43
CA GLY A 751 -12.78 19.08 28.88
C GLY A 751 -12.27 17.72 29.36
N ARG A 752 -12.05 17.61 30.68
CA ARG A 752 -11.63 16.37 31.35
C ARG A 752 -12.87 15.53 31.70
N PRO A 753 -12.88 14.21 31.45
CA PRO A 753 -14.03 13.36 31.76
C PRO A 753 -14.14 13.09 33.28
N PRO A 754 -15.35 12.86 33.84
CA PRO A 754 -15.55 12.62 35.28
C PRO A 754 -14.73 11.47 35.86
N GLU A 755 -14.47 10.42 35.06
CA GLU A 755 -13.64 9.28 35.44
C GLU A 755 -12.19 9.68 35.72
N ALA A 756 -11.68 10.68 35.00
CA ALA A 756 -10.34 11.21 35.25
C ALA A 756 -10.28 12.05 36.54
N ASP A 757 -11.36 12.79 36.87
CA ASP A 757 -11.44 13.53 38.14
C ASP A 757 -11.57 12.58 39.35
N ALA A 758 -12.36 11.51 39.21
CA ALA A 758 -12.46 10.47 40.24
C ALA A 758 -11.12 9.75 40.48
N LEU A 759 -10.33 9.54 39.41
CA LEU A 759 -8.99 8.98 39.54
C LEU A 759 -8.03 9.95 40.25
N ASP A 760 -8.11 11.26 39.99
CA ASP A 760 -7.32 12.26 40.71
C ASP A 760 -7.58 12.21 42.22
N LEU A 761 -8.85 12.09 42.64
CA LEU A 761 -9.22 11.92 44.05
C LEU A 761 -8.62 10.64 44.63
N ARG A 762 -8.74 9.51 43.93
CA ARG A 762 -8.15 8.24 44.38
C ARG A 762 -6.63 8.32 44.54
N ILE A 763 -5.94 8.99 43.62
CA ILE A 763 -4.48 9.22 43.71
C ILE A 763 -4.16 10.04 44.97
N GLN A 764 -4.91 11.10 45.23
CA GLN A 764 -4.73 11.94 46.42
C GLN A 764 -4.96 11.15 47.71
N GLU A 765 -6.04 10.38 47.80
CA GLU A 765 -6.36 9.52 48.95
C GLU A 765 -5.28 8.45 49.18
N TRP A 766 -4.79 7.82 48.10
CA TRP A 766 -3.74 6.80 48.19
C TRP A 766 -2.42 7.38 48.70
N ARG A 767 -2.05 8.58 48.23
CA ARG A 767 -0.86 9.29 48.71
C ARG A 767 -1.04 9.78 50.14
N ALA A 768 -2.23 10.23 50.53
CA ALA A 768 -2.52 10.73 51.88
C ALA A 768 -2.33 9.65 52.97
N ARG A 769 -2.57 8.38 52.65
CA ARG A 769 -2.29 7.24 53.55
C ARG A 769 -0.83 6.74 53.51
N GLY A 770 0.07 7.45 52.83
CA GLY A 770 1.49 7.10 52.73
C GLY A 770 1.87 6.20 51.56
N GLY A 771 0.89 5.77 50.74
CA GLY A 771 1.14 4.96 49.57
C GLY A 771 1.87 5.69 48.45
N LYS A 772 2.48 4.93 47.55
CA LYS A 772 3.24 5.44 46.39
C LYS A 772 2.53 5.16 45.09
N VAL A 773 2.82 5.95 44.06
CA VAL A 773 2.16 5.84 42.75
C VAL A 773 3.19 5.60 41.65
N ALA A 774 3.07 4.45 40.97
CA ALA A 774 3.85 4.13 39.78
C ALA A 774 2.99 4.25 38.54
N CYS A 775 3.56 4.63 37.38
CA CYS A 775 2.82 4.73 36.13
C CYS A 775 3.52 3.96 34.99
N ALA A 776 2.89 2.91 34.49
CA ALA A 776 3.28 2.21 33.27
C ALA A 776 2.78 2.94 32.02
N PHE A 777 3.69 3.23 31.09
CA PHE A 777 3.36 3.86 29.82
C PHE A 777 3.31 2.83 28.69
N GLY A 778 2.14 2.73 28.05
CA GLY A 778 1.90 1.86 26.91
C GLY A 778 2.50 2.38 25.60
N LYS A 779 2.50 1.52 24.58
CA LYS A 779 2.98 1.79 23.22
C LYS A 779 1.98 1.23 22.19
N VAL A 780 2.04 1.71 20.95
CA VAL A 780 1.37 1.05 19.81
C VAL A 780 1.90 -0.38 19.68
N VAL A 781 1.01 -1.36 19.77
CA VAL A 781 1.40 -2.76 20.02
C VAL A 781 1.90 -3.53 18.79
N CYS A 782 1.58 -3.07 17.58
CA CYS A 782 1.88 -3.82 16.35
C CYS A 782 3.13 -3.34 15.59
N ASP A 783 3.98 -2.51 16.23
CA ASP A 783 5.20 -1.92 15.65
C ASP A 783 6.21 -1.66 16.78
N ILE A 784 7.00 -2.69 17.13
CA ILE A 784 8.05 -2.54 18.15
C ILE A 784 9.22 -1.78 17.54
N GLY A 785 9.58 -2.12 16.31
CA GLY A 785 10.69 -1.52 15.58
C GLY A 785 12.04 -1.82 16.23
N ALA A 786 12.25 -3.05 16.71
CA ALA A 786 13.51 -3.51 17.31
C ALA A 786 13.95 -4.88 16.73
N PRO A 787 15.24 -5.23 16.78
CA PRO A 787 15.73 -6.52 16.30
C PRO A 787 15.22 -7.74 17.08
N PHE A 788 14.90 -7.55 18.38
CA PHE A 788 14.28 -8.54 19.25
C PHE A 788 13.44 -7.86 20.33
N ASP A 789 12.52 -8.62 20.94
CA ASP A 789 11.74 -8.19 22.11
C ASP A 789 12.36 -8.73 23.41
N GLY A 790 12.05 -8.07 24.52
CA GLY A 790 12.47 -8.44 25.87
C GLY A 790 13.43 -7.45 26.51
N GLY A 791 13.85 -7.79 27.71
CA GLY A 791 14.82 -7.06 28.52
C GLY A 791 15.28 -7.90 29.72
N PRO A 792 16.12 -7.34 30.61
CA PRO A 792 16.73 -8.11 31.70
C PRO A 792 15.74 -8.81 32.63
N GLY A 793 14.57 -8.22 32.87
CA GLY A 793 13.56 -8.76 33.79
C GLY A 793 12.35 -9.42 33.12
N HIS A 794 12.17 -9.27 31.80
CA HIS A 794 10.94 -9.66 31.11
C HIS A 794 11.23 -10.16 29.70
N SER A 795 10.52 -11.22 29.31
CA SER A 795 10.67 -11.84 27.99
C SER A 795 10.07 -11.00 26.85
N SER A 796 9.13 -10.11 27.17
CA SER A 796 8.33 -9.39 26.19
C SER A 796 7.56 -8.22 26.81
N MET A 797 7.02 -7.33 25.97
CA MET A 797 6.16 -6.22 26.44
C MET A 797 4.89 -6.75 27.13
N LYS A 798 4.34 -7.86 26.63
CA LYS A 798 3.17 -8.51 27.23
C LYS A 798 3.48 -9.10 28.61
N ASP A 799 4.60 -9.81 28.76
CA ASP A 799 5.06 -10.30 30.06
C ASP A 799 5.30 -9.14 31.05
N TRP A 800 5.92 -8.06 30.58
CA TRP A 800 6.17 -6.86 31.37
C TRP A 800 4.91 -6.25 31.99
N ILE A 801 3.89 -5.94 31.20
CA ILE A 801 2.70 -5.25 31.74
C ILE A 801 1.91 -6.13 32.71
N ASN A 802 1.80 -7.43 32.42
CA ASN A 802 1.14 -8.38 33.33
C ASN A 802 1.96 -8.57 34.62
N HIS A 803 3.29 -8.59 34.52
CA HIS A 803 4.14 -8.62 35.70
C HIS A 803 3.98 -7.36 36.56
N CYS A 804 3.87 -6.17 35.96
CA CYS A 804 3.60 -4.94 36.72
C CYS A 804 2.34 -5.06 37.58
N ILE A 805 1.26 -5.61 37.02
CA ILE A 805 -0.02 -5.76 37.73
C ILE A 805 0.10 -6.76 38.87
N ARG A 806 0.72 -7.92 38.63
CA ARG A 806 0.97 -8.92 39.69
C ARG A 806 1.84 -8.37 40.81
N ALA A 807 2.90 -7.65 40.45
CA ALA A 807 3.87 -7.13 41.41
C ALA A 807 3.22 -6.16 42.41
N VAL A 808 2.27 -5.32 42.01
CA VAL A 808 1.65 -4.36 42.95
C VAL A 808 0.51 -4.92 43.80
N GLN A 809 0.06 -6.15 43.56
CA GLN A 809 -1.01 -6.73 44.39
C GLN A 809 -0.54 -6.87 45.84
N GLY A 810 -1.34 -6.36 46.78
CA GLY A 810 -1.04 -6.45 48.21
C GLY A 810 0.11 -5.54 48.69
N SER A 811 0.62 -4.63 47.85
CA SER A 811 1.59 -3.62 48.26
C SER A 811 0.93 -2.25 48.50
N ASP A 812 1.67 -1.29 49.05
CA ASP A 812 1.24 0.11 49.17
C ASP A 812 1.45 0.94 47.88
N THR A 813 1.68 0.27 46.75
CA THR A 813 1.82 0.89 45.42
C THR A 813 0.49 0.92 44.68
N LEU A 814 0.11 2.09 44.16
CA LEU A 814 -0.91 2.25 43.13
C LEU A 814 -0.25 2.30 41.74
N LEU A 815 -0.58 1.34 40.88
CA LEU A 815 -0.14 1.29 39.49
C LEU A 815 -1.16 1.98 38.58
N LEU A 816 -0.73 3.03 37.89
CA LEU A 816 -1.45 3.64 36.77
C LEU A 816 -0.96 3.01 35.47
N ILE A 817 -1.86 2.61 34.59
CA ILE A 817 -1.52 2.07 33.26
C ILE A 817 -2.06 3.03 32.21
N LYS A 818 -1.17 3.83 31.62
CA LYS A 818 -1.51 4.85 30.63
C LYS A 818 -1.25 4.33 29.20
N PRO A 819 -2.29 4.04 28.39
CA PRO A 819 -2.09 3.65 27.01
C PRO A 819 -1.57 4.81 26.15
N HIS A 820 -0.97 4.48 25.00
CA HIS A 820 -0.34 5.46 24.14
C HIS A 820 -1.38 6.28 23.36
N PRO A 821 -1.36 7.63 23.38
CA PRO A 821 -2.42 8.45 22.78
C PRO A 821 -2.62 8.21 21.28
N HIS A 822 -1.55 7.82 20.58
CA HIS A 822 -1.60 7.53 19.15
C HIS A 822 -2.13 6.14 18.77
N GLU A 823 -2.54 5.29 19.71
CA GLU A 823 -3.29 4.06 19.39
C GLU A 823 -4.63 4.37 18.70
N LEU A 824 -5.25 5.49 19.06
CA LEU A 824 -6.50 5.97 18.44
C LEU A 824 -6.24 6.81 17.18
N ASN A 825 -4.98 7.18 16.89
CA ASN A 825 -4.64 7.95 15.71
C ASN A 825 -4.27 7.00 14.55
N ASN A 826 -5.18 6.85 13.59
CA ASN A 826 -4.97 5.96 12.44
C ASN A 826 -3.83 6.40 11.51
N GLN A 827 -3.41 7.67 11.54
CA GLN A 827 -2.21 8.09 10.81
C GLN A 827 -0.92 7.46 11.38
N ILE A 828 -0.99 6.91 12.59
CA ILE A 828 0.12 6.31 13.32
C ILE A 828 -0.12 4.82 13.55
N ALA A 829 -1.19 4.42 14.22
CA ALA A 829 -1.46 2.99 14.50
C ALA A 829 -2.01 2.21 13.30
N THR A 830 -2.61 2.90 12.31
CA THR A 830 -3.19 2.30 11.09
C THR A 830 -4.17 1.15 11.35
N PHE A 831 -5.36 1.48 11.85
CA PHE A 831 -6.47 0.52 12.03
C PHE A 831 -6.07 -0.72 12.87
N PRO A 832 -5.67 -0.58 14.14
CA PRO A 832 -5.37 -1.71 15.01
C PRO A 832 -6.51 -2.75 15.06
N THR A 833 -6.15 -4.01 15.30
CA THR A 833 -7.09 -5.10 15.65
C THR A 833 -6.92 -5.58 17.09
N GLU A 834 -5.88 -5.10 17.76
CA GLU A 834 -5.57 -5.31 19.17
C GLU A 834 -4.93 -4.02 19.70
N TYR A 835 -5.26 -3.65 20.93
CA TYR A 835 -4.79 -2.46 21.63
C TYR A 835 -3.96 -2.86 22.85
N PHE A 836 -3.26 -1.90 23.46
CA PHE A 836 -2.45 -2.13 24.66
C PHE A 836 -3.26 -2.73 25.82
N ARG A 837 -4.56 -2.38 25.93
CA ARG A 837 -5.47 -2.99 26.91
C ARG A 837 -5.62 -4.50 26.74
N ASP A 838 -5.62 -4.98 25.49
CA ASP A 838 -5.86 -6.38 25.16
C ASP A 838 -4.65 -7.28 25.47
N LEU A 839 -3.51 -6.67 25.83
CA LEU A 839 -2.33 -7.40 26.32
C LEU A 839 -2.44 -7.80 27.80
N ILE A 840 -3.39 -7.22 28.54
CA ILE A 840 -3.56 -7.43 29.97
C ILE A 840 -4.48 -8.64 30.20
N ASP A 841 -3.88 -9.73 30.66
CA ASP A 841 -4.59 -10.95 31.06
C ASP A 841 -4.86 -10.95 32.58
N GLU A 842 -4.08 -10.19 33.35
CA GLU A 842 -4.20 -10.09 34.81
C GLU A 842 -5.39 -9.22 35.26
N PRO A 843 -6.16 -9.63 36.29
CA PRO A 843 -7.15 -8.77 36.90
C PRO A 843 -6.47 -7.57 37.56
N LEU A 844 -6.98 -6.35 37.33
CA LEU A 844 -6.34 -5.13 37.83
C LEU A 844 -6.34 -5.01 39.38
N GLY A 845 -7.37 -5.54 40.04
CA GLY A 845 -7.51 -5.42 41.50
C GLY A 845 -7.67 -3.97 41.99
N GLU A 846 -7.43 -3.74 43.28
CA GLU A 846 -7.47 -2.41 43.91
C GLU A 846 -6.16 -1.61 43.76
N ASN A 847 -5.07 -2.28 43.40
CA ASN A 847 -3.75 -1.66 43.28
C ASN A 847 -3.41 -1.22 41.85
N ALA A 848 -4.23 -1.49 40.84
CA ALA A 848 -3.99 -1.04 39.47
C ALA A 848 -5.21 -0.36 38.83
N VAL A 849 -4.95 0.64 37.99
CA VAL A 849 -5.97 1.37 37.22
C VAL A 849 -5.51 1.56 35.79
N PHE A 850 -6.38 1.22 34.83
CA PHE A 850 -6.15 1.51 33.42
C PHE A 850 -6.79 2.85 33.04
N LEU A 851 -5.99 3.73 32.45
CA LEU A 851 -6.38 5.10 32.12
C LEU A 851 -6.93 5.19 30.70
N GLY A 852 -7.78 6.18 30.43
CA GLY A 852 -8.13 6.56 29.06
C GLY A 852 -6.98 7.23 28.32
N HIS A 853 -6.88 7.01 27.00
CA HIS A 853 -5.82 7.53 26.13
C HIS A 853 -5.60 9.05 26.22
N ARG A 854 -6.67 9.81 26.47
CA ARG A 854 -6.71 11.28 26.43
C ARG A 854 -6.99 11.95 27.78
N TRP A 855 -6.85 11.25 28.90
CA TRP A 855 -7.19 11.80 30.23
C TRP A 855 -6.19 12.83 30.76
N PHE A 856 -4.90 12.55 30.60
CA PHE A 856 -3.81 13.37 31.15
C PHE A 856 -2.71 13.56 30.11
N ASP A 857 -2.18 14.78 30.00
CA ASP A 857 -0.92 15.05 29.30
C ASP A 857 0.28 14.69 30.19
N ILE A 858 1.48 14.61 29.62
CA ILE A 858 2.67 14.22 30.39
C ILE A 858 2.99 15.21 31.52
N HIS A 859 2.70 16.51 31.32
CA HIS A 859 2.87 17.54 32.34
C HIS A 859 2.01 17.27 33.57
N ASP A 860 0.75 16.85 33.37
CA ASP A 860 -0.18 16.59 34.45
C ASP A 860 0.33 15.47 35.36
N MET A 861 1.14 14.56 34.82
CA MET A 861 1.62 13.42 35.58
C MET A 861 2.64 13.78 36.66
N LYS A 862 3.25 14.98 36.61
CA LYS A 862 4.28 15.42 37.56
C LYS A 862 3.85 15.31 39.03
N ASP A 863 2.62 15.73 39.32
CA ASP A 863 2.09 15.72 40.68
C ASP A 863 1.32 14.43 41.01
N ARG A 864 1.26 13.48 40.07
CA ARG A 864 0.41 12.28 40.12
C ARG A 864 1.19 10.97 40.22
N MET A 865 2.50 10.97 39.97
CA MET A 865 3.32 9.78 40.08
C MET A 865 4.63 10.03 40.84
N ASP A 866 5.19 8.96 41.36
CA ASP A 866 6.51 8.92 42.00
C ASP A 866 7.54 8.15 41.14
N LEU A 867 7.08 7.23 40.28
CA LEU A 867 7.92 6.38 39.43
C LEU A 867 7.29 6.12 38.06
N GLY A 868 8.05 6.31 36.98
CA GLY A 868 7.67 5.89 35.63
C GLY A 868 8.13 4.46 35.32
N LEU A 869 7.29 3.64 34.68
CA LEU A 869 7.68 2.34 34.15
C LEU A 869 7.58 2.39 32.64
N ILE A 870 8.69 2.12 31.95
CA ILE A 870 8.79 2.29 30.52
C ILE A 870 9.40 1.06 29.90
N TYR A 871 8.67 0.44 28.99
CA TYR A 871 9.22 -0.66 28.19
C TYR A 871 10.23 -0.12 27.17
N ASN A 872 9.81 0.80 26.29
CA ASN A 872 10.66 1.64 25.44
C ASN A 872 9.81 2.78 24.87
N GLY A 873 10.25 4.04 24.98
CA GLY A 873 9.60 5.17 24.33
C GLY A 873 10.19 6.52 24.71
N THR A 874 9.94 7.55 23.90
CA THR A 874 10.46 8.91 24.11
C THR A 874 9.95 9.58 25.38
N THR A 875 8.89 9.03 25.98
CA THR A 875 8.38 9.45 27.29
C THR A 875 9.46 9.36 28.38
N THR A 876 10.47 8.50 28.21
CA THR A 876 11.68 8.47 29.05
C THR A 876 12.35 9.84 29.18
N VAL A 877 12.45 10.59 28.07
CA VAL A 877 13.09 11.90 28.02
C VAL A 877 12.18 12.97 28.63
N GLU A 878 10.88 12.89 28.38
CA GLU A 878 9.89 13.82 28.93
C GLU A 878 9.80 13.72 30.45
N LEU A 879 9.83 12.51 31.01
CA LEU A 879 9.88 12.28 32.46
C LEU A 879 11.22 12.68 33.06
N GLY A 880 12.32 12.48 32.33
CA GLY A 880 13.65 12.98 32.70
C GLY A 880 13.67 14.51 32.86
N LEU A 881 13.06 15.25 31.93
CA LEU A 881 12.91 16.71 32.04
C LEU A 881 12.05 17.16 33.24
N LEU A 882 11.12 16.32 33.67
CA LEU A 882 10.29 16.57 34.86
C LEU A 882 10.98 16.16 36.17
N GLY A 883 12.16 15.53 36.09
CA GLY A 883 12.89 15.00 37.24
C GLY A 883 12.25 13.76 37.86
N ILE A 884 11.42 13.04 37.11
CA ILE A 884 10.70 11.86 37.60
C ILE A 884 11.53 10.61 37.29
N PRO A 885 11.95 9.81 38.28
CA PRO A 885 12.73 8.61 38.03
C PRO A 885 11.91 7.57 37.26
N CYS A 886 12.58 6.86 36.35
CA CYS A 886 11.96 5.80 35.56
C CYS A 886 12.73 4.49 35.66
N VAL A 887 12.00 3.37 35.58
CA VAL A 887 12.54 2.02 35.37
C VAL A 887 12.39 1.66 33.90
N LEU A 888 13.52 1.42 33.23
CA LEU A 888 13.59 1.07 31.81
C LEU A 888 13.64 -0.46 31.64
N ALA A 889 12.52 -1.07 31.26
CA ALA A 889 12.37 -2.53 31.27
C ALA A 889 12.83 -3.22 29.98
N GLY A 890 12.68 -2.58 28.81
CA GLY A 890 13.06 -3.17 27.53
C GLY A 890 14.55 -3.00 27.22
N HIS A 891 15.16 -3.98 26.55
CA HIS A 891 16.60 -4.02 26.26
C HIS A 891 17.14 -2.73 25.62
N TYR A 892 16.41 -2.19 24.64
CA TYR A 892 16.86 -1.00 23.89
C TYR A 892 16.51 0.33 24.56
N ALA A 893 15.69 0.36 25.61
CA ALA A 893 15.31 1.60 26.27
C ALA A 893 16.51 2.38 26.85
N PRO A 894 17.43 1.78 27.62
CA PRO A 894 18.62 2.49 28.12
C PRO A 894 19.60 2.86 27.00
N ILE A 895 19.58 2.15 25.88
CA ILE A 895 20.45 2.40 24.71
C ILE A 895 19.94 3.60 23.90
N ASP A 896 18.63 3.67 23.63
CA ASP A 896 18.02 4.76 22.87
C ASP A 896 17.97 6.08 23.68
N TYR A 897 17.81 5.96 25.01
CA TYR A 897 17.67 7.08 25.94
C TYR A 897 18.75 7.03 27.04
N PRO A 898 20.04 7.23 26.70
CA PRO A 898 21.17 7.11 27.62
C PRO A 898 21.30 8.32 28.56
N ILE A 899 20.21 8.71 29.22
CA ILE A 899 20.11 9.91 30.07
C ILE A 899 20.25 9.60 31.57
N GLY A 900 20.43 8.32 31.94
CA GLY A 900 20.71 7.90 33.32
C GLY A 900 19.48 7.55 34.16
N HIS A 901 18.41 7.03 33.56
CA HIS A 901 17.33 6.36 34.30
C HIS A 901 17.75 4.96 34.78
N PHE A 902 16.99 4.40 35.72
CA PHE A 902 17.30 3.10 36.31
C PHE A 902 17.01 1.96 35.32
N GLN A 903 17.95 1.01 35.22
CA GLN A 903 17.81 -0.22 34.46
C GLN A 903 17.86 -1.42 35.43
N PRO A 904 16.81 -2.25 35.49
CA PRO A 904 16.84 -3.44 36.34
C PRO A 904 17.78 -4.50 35.74
N ALA A 905 18.51 -5.21 36.59
CA ALA A 905 19.34 -6.35 36.21
C ALA A 905 18.55 -7.67 36.23
N SER A 906 17.47 -7.75 37.01
CA SER A 906 16.62 -8.94 37.11
C SER A 906 15.14 -8.62 37.27
N ARG A 907 14.32 -9.67 37.20
CA ARG A 907 12.87 -9.61 37.41
C ARG A 907 12.53 -9.18 38.85
N GLU A 908 13.27 -9.70 39.82
CA GLU A 908 13.10 -9.43 41.26
C GLU A 908 13.50 -8.00 41.59
N GLU A 909 14.59 -7.50 40.99
CA GLU A 909 15.00 -6.11 41.19
C GLU A 909 14.00 -5.13 40.60
N PHE A 910 13.43 -5.44 39.43
CA PHE A 910 12.33 -4.67 38.85
C PHE A 910 11.13 -4.60 39.81
N GLU A 911 10.74 -5.75 40.39
CA GLU A 911 9.63 -5.85 41.34
C GLU A 911 9.88 -5.03 42.61
N ALA A 912 11.07 -5.14 43.20
CA ALA A 912 11.46 -4.36 44.38
C ALA A 912 11.40 -2.84 44.12
N CYS A 913 11.86 -2.40 42.95
CA CYS A 913 11.75 -0.98 42.55
C CYS A 913 10.30 -0.54 42.36
N LEU A 914 9.47 -1.36 41.69
CA LEU A 914 8.04 -1.08 41.48
C LEU A 914 7.26 -1.00 42.81
N ARG A 915 7.63 -1.83 43.78
CA ARG A 915 7.04 -1.79 45.13
C ARG A 915 7.62 -0.70 46.03
N PHE A 916 8.59 0.08 45.54
CA PHE A 916 9.34 1.05 46.34
C PHE A 916 10.07 0.44 47.55
N GLU A 917 10.34 -0.88 47.51
CA GLU A 917 11.20 -1.59 48.47
C GLU A 917 12.68 -1.31 48.18
N LYS A 918 12.98 -0.94 46.93
CA LYS A 918 14.27 -0.44 46.47
C LYS A 918 14.09 0.89 45.76
N THR A 919 14.98 1.84 46.04
CA THR A 919 15.01 3.13 45.32
C THR A 919 15.57 2.95 43.92
N ALA A 920 14.86 3.46 42.91
CA ALA A 920 15.38 3.55 41.54
C ALA A 920 16.42 4.68 41.46
N GLU A 921 17.70 4.33 41.63
CA GLU A 921 18.81 5.29 41.53
C GLU A 921 18.98 5.77 40.09
N VAL A 922 18.89 7.09 39.91
CA VAL A 922 19.05 7.79 38.63
C VAL A 922 20.25 8.74 38.68
N ALA A 923 20.73 9.17 37.51
CA ALA A 923 21.81 10.14 37.43
C ALA A 923 21.43 11.47 38.14
N PRO A 924 22.35 12.06 38.92
CA PRO A 924 22.05 13.30 39.67
C PRO A 924 21.74 14.49 38.76
N ASP A 925 22.25 14.45 37.52
CA ASP A 925 22.09 15.43 36.45
C ASP A 925 21.04 14.99 35.40
N LEU A 926 20.08 14.14 35.78
CA LEU A 926 19.07 13.57 34.88
C LEU A 926 18.33 14.62 34.02
N VAL A 927 17.92 15.73 34.63
CA VAL A 927 17.17 16.80 33.94
C VAL A 927 18.03 17.44 32.85
N GLU A 928 19.31 17.68 33.15
CA GLU A 928 20.29 18.28 32.26
C GLU A 928 20.57 17.34 31.08
N ARG A 929 20.80 16.06 31.37
CA ARG A 929 20.98 15.01 30.36
C ARG A 929 19.76 14.88 29.44
N ALA A 930 18.53 14.95 29.98
CA ALA A 930 17.32 14.92 29.18
C ALA A 930 17.23 16.11 28.21
N ALA A 931 17.56 17.33 28.65
CA ALA A 931 17.58 18.51 27.79
C ALA A 931 18.67 18.42 26.71
N VAL A 932 19.85 17.91 27.05
CA VAL A 932 20.95 17.74 26.09
C VAL A 932 20.65 16.62 25.09
N TRP A 933 19.91 15.57 25.46
CA TRP A 933 19.43 14.57 24.50
C TRP A 933 18.50 15.19 23.46
N LEU A 934 17.62 16.11 23.87
CA LEU A 934 16.76 16.85 22.94
C LEU A 934 17.56 17.77 22.03
N ASP A 935 18.60 18.42 22.56
CA ASP A 935 19.54 19.20 21.75
C ASP A 935 20.24 18.34 20.69
N TYR A 936 20.72 17.16 21.10
CA TYR A 936 21.36 16.19 20.20
C TYR A 936 20.42 15.81 19.05
N MET A 937 19.17 15.49 19.37
CA MET A 937 18.16 15.08 18.38
C MET A 937 17.71 16.22 17.46
N ALA A 938 17.76 17.47 17.95
CA ALA A 938 17.51 18.67 17.17
C ALA A 938 18.72 19.13 16.33
N ASN A 939 19.90 18.55 16.56
CA ASN A 939 21.15 18.98 15.95
C ASN A 939 21.20 18.70 14.44
N ASP A 940 21.51 19.73 13.65
CA ASP A 940 21.69 19.65 12.19
C ASP A 940 22.84 18.75 11.78
N ASN A 941 23.84 18.60 12.64
CA ASN A 941 24.92 17.64 12.48
C ASN A 941 24.52 16.23 12.92
N PHE A 942 23.41 15.98 13.61
CA PHE A 942 22.95 14.60 13.79
C PHE A 942 22.07 14.18 12.62
N THR A 943 20.96 14.89 12.40
CA THR A 943 20.03 14.61 11.30
C THR A 943 20.19 15.63 10.16
N GLN A 944 20.51 15.14 8.96
CA GLN A 944 20.84 15.99 7.82
C GLN A 944 19.58 16.50 7.09
N SER A 945 19.63 17.73 6.60
CA SER A 945 18.58 18.29 5.74
C SER A 945 18.54 17.55 4.40
N TYR A 946 17.43 16.87 4.12
CA TYR A 946 17.27 16.01 2.95
C TYR A 946 15.80 15.92 2.55
N ARG A 947 15.40 16.71 1.55
CA ARG A 947 14.01 16.77 1.04
C ARG A 947 13.92 16.63 -0.49
N PHE A 948 14.85 15.92 -1.12
CA PHE A 948 14.87 15.81 -2.59
C PHE A 948 13.62 15.14 -3.19
N HIS A 949 12.99 14.24 -2.46
CA HIS A 949 11.80 13.52 -2.90
C HIS A 949 10.83 13.23 -1.75
N ALA A 950 9.56 13.01 -2.07
CA ALA A 950 8.49 12.88 -1.10
C ALA A 950 8.54 11.56 -0.30
N ARG A 951 9.14 11.62 0.90
CA ARG A 951 9.14 10.53 1.89
C ARG A 951 8.09 10.79 2.98
N PRO A 952 7.18 9.85 3.25
CA PRO A 952 6.17 10.02 4.29
C PRO A 952 6.78 9.94 5.69
N VAL A 953 6.23 10.70 6.64
CA VAL A 953 6.57 10.62 8.08
C VAL A 953 5.45 10.01 8.93
N THR A 954 4.28 9.79 8.34
CA THR A 954 3.14 9.07 8.92
C THR A 954 2.75 7.94 7.98
N ASN A 955 1.73 7.15 8.34
CA ASN A 955 1.18 6.13 7.45
C ASN A 955 0.34 6.71 6.30
N LYS A 956 0.09 8.03 6.27
CA LYS A 956 -0.55 8.69 5.14
C LYS A 956 0.24 8.46 3.85
N VAL A 957 -0.47 7.99 2.84
CA VAL A 957 0.13 7.58 1.57
C VAL A 957 0.29 8.80 0.68
N LEU A 958 1.53 9.31 0.60
CA LEU A 958 1.90 10.37 -0.34
C LEU A 958 2.13 9.80 -1.74
N TYR A 959 1.08 9.60 -2.54
CA TYR A 959 1.20 8.90 -3.83
C TYR A 959 0.45 9.61 -4.96
N PRO A 960 0.97 9.61 -6.21
CA PRO A 960 2.27 9.08 -6.64
C PRO A 960 3.47 9.83 -6.04
N PRO A 961 4.66 9.21 -5.96
CA PRO A 961 5.86 9.88 -5.48
C PRO A 961 6.28 11.02 -6.41
N TYR A 962 6.95 12.04 -5.87
CA TYR A 962 7.42 13.19 -6.63
C TYR A 962 8.74 13.73 -6.09
N TRP A 963 9.43 14.49 -6.94
CA TRP A 963 10.70 15.18 -6.65
C TRP A 963 10.43 16.66 -6.32
N PHE A 964 11.24 17.23 -5.43
CA PHE A 964 11.25 18.67 -5.16
C PHE A 964 12.28 19.33 -6.07
N LYS A 965 11.80 20.19 -6.97
CA LYS A 965 12.65 20.76 -8.02
C LYS A 965 13.70 21.69 -7.44
N GLU A 966 13.32 22.48 -6.46
CA GLU A 966 14.18 23.50 -5.84
C GLU A 966 15.39 22.83 -5.17
N ASP A 967 15.16 21.73 -4.43
CA ASP A 967 16.22 20.98 -3.76
C ASP A 967 17.14 20.30 -4.78
N LEU A 968 16.61 19.76 -5.88
CA LEU A 968 17.42 19.20 -6.97
C LEU A 968 18.30 20.26 -7.65
N ASP A 969 17.78 21.47 -7.85
CA ASP A 969 18.54 22.57 -8.45
C ASP A 969 19.65 23.04 -7.51
N SER A 970 19.41 23.11 -6.20
CA SER A 970 20.46 23.35 -5.19
C SER A 970 21.56 22.28 -5.20
N TYR A 971 21.21 20.99 -5.32
CA TYR A 971 22.20 19.92 -5.44
C TYR A 971 23.05 20.05 -6.71
N ARG A 972 22.44 20.38 -7.86
CA ARG A 972 23.17 20.60 -9.12
C ARG A 972 24.12 21.79 -9.05
N ALA A 973 23.78 22.81 -8.27
CA ALA A 973 24.64 23.97 -7.99
C ALA A 973 25.76 23.68 -6.96
N GLY A 974 25.88 22.45 -6.45
CA GLY A 974 26.85 22.09 -5.40
C GLY A 974 26.48 22.59 -4.00
N GLN A 975 25.27 23.11 -3.81
CA GLN A 975 24.79 23.73 -2.57
C GLN A 975 24.04 22.73 -1.66
N ALA A 976 24.47 21.47 -1.65
CA ALA A 976 23.84 20.40 -0.87
C ALA A 976 24.84 19.65 0.03
N PRO A 977 25.45 20.33 1.03
CA PRO A 977 26.50 19.76 1.88
C PRO A 977 26.03 18.53 2.67
N ALA A 978 24.73 18.46 2.98
CA ALA A 978 24.11 17.32 3.65
C ALA A 978 24.33 15.98 2.94
N VAL A 979 24.38 15.95 1.60
CA VAL A 979 24.62 14.70 0.86
C VAL A 979 26.05 14.22 1.05
N ALA A 980 27.02 15.14 1.01
CA ALA A 980 28.43 14.86 1.26
C ALA A 980 28.68 14.42 2.72
N GLU A 981 27.93 14.99 3.66
CA GLU A 981 27.96 14.59 5.07
C GLU A 981 27.47 13.15 5.27
N LEU A 982 26.30 12.81 4.71
CA LEU A 982 25.71 11.47 4.83
C LEU A 982 26.61 10.37 4.24
N ILE A 983 27.21 10.59 3.07
CA ILE A 983 28.13 9.62 2.49
C ILE A 983 29.46 9.55 3.26
N GLY A 984 29.96 10.69 3.76
CA GLY A 984 31.16 10.73 4.59
C GLY A 984 30.99 9.87 5.84
N ARG A 985 29.82 9.93 6.50
CA ARG A 985 29.49 9.05 7.63
C ARG A 985 29.36 7.59 7.23
N ALA A 986 28.69 7.33 6.11
CA ALA A 986 28.52 5.97 5.61
C ALA A 986 29.87 5.28 5.36
N LEU A 987 30.87 6.05 4.90
CA LEU A 987 32.22 5.59 4.62
C LEU A 987 33.20 5.74 5.79
N GLY A 988 32.75 6.27 6.94
CA GLY A 988 33.60 6.49 8.12
C GLY A 988 34.59 7.66 8.01
N GLU A 989 34.45 8.52 7.00
CA GLU A 989 35.25 9.72 6.79
C GLU A 989 34.78 10.91 7.66
N ARG A 990 33.54 10.86 8.14
CA ARG A 990 32.94 11.86 9.02
C ARG A 990 32.28 11.19 10.22
N SER A 991 32.26 11.92 11.33
CA SER A 991 31.77 11.45 12.61
C SER A 991 30.43 12.09 12.96
N GLU A 992 29.58 11.34 13.67
CA GLU A 992 28.40 11.91 14.33
C GLU A 992 28.83 12.81 15.51
N PRO A 993 27.96 13.72 16.00
CA PRO A 993 28.27 14.52 17.18
C PRO A 993 28.65 13.63 18.37
N GLY A 994 29.76 13.96 19.04
CA GLY A 994 30.31 13.20 20.17
C GLY A 994 31.12 11.94 19.80
N ALA A 995 31.23 11.56 18.52
CA ALA A 995 32.17 10.52 18.11
C ALA A 995 33.62 11.03 18.13
N ALA A 996 34.57 10.10 18.29
CA ALA A 996 35.99 10.41 18.22
C ALA A 996 36.34 11.04 16.85
N PRO A 997 37.34 11.95 16.79
CA PRO A 997 37.82 12.48 15.52
C PRO A 997 38.28 11.34 14.63
N VAL A 998 37.88 11.36 13.36
CA VAL A 998 38.46 10.45 12.36
C VAL A 998 39.94 10.81 12.26
N MET A 999 40.82 9.91 12.69
CA MET A 999 42.26 10.10 12.46
C MET A 999 42.47 10.18 10.95
N ALA A 1000 42.99 11.32 10.49
CA ALA A 1000 43.38 11.47 9.09
C ALA A 1000 44.38 10.37 8.77
N VAL A 1001 44.01 9.44 7.90
CA VAL A 1001 44.97 8.50 7.31
C VAL A 1001 45.97 9.37 6.55
N ALA A 1002 47.18 9.48 7.08
CA ALA A 1002 48.27 10.14 6.38
C ALA A 1002 48.42 9.43 5.03
N SER A 1003 48.17 10.17 3.95
CA SER A 1003 48.36 9.70 2.58
C SER A 1003 49.80 9.20 2.44
N LEU A 1004 49.96 7.89 2.25
CA LEU A 1004 51.18 7.29 1.69
C LEU A 1004 51.01 7.15 0.19
#